data_AF-A0A446AXT3-F1
#
_entry.id   AF-A0A446AXT3-F1
#
_cell.length_a   1.000
_cell.length_b   1.000
_cell.length_c   1.000
_cell.angle_alpha   90.00
_cell.angle_beta   90.00
_cell.angle_gamma   90.00
#
_symmetry.space_group_name_H-M   'P 1'
#
loop_
_entity.id
_entity.type
_entity.pdbx_description
1 polymer ?
#
loop_
_entity_poly.entity_id
_entity_poly.type
_entity_poly.pdbx_seq_one_letter_code
_entity_poly.pdbx_strand_id
1 'polypeptide(L)'
;MHKRQHFLSPQRYERFLEHDQESRAFLRNNHLQADSDEQEAVFSGKSLKGLALDKLLISYTAGVDFDALPALLEALVAEYGQLQRKMAVYAEEPDVAPLNLDDVEEHHECMQVISLCILLGRHDLLERFVALMDNGGYAEQDTLYEDLLSRVLPDRYDVDEWYQDYATPLVQTIYATSPEQAASRLQGYCEQWYEHFLHASWYDTHGDDISGYVGYWSFEAAAVALLYGIDTRALLHVIFPHDLLEHARKLPVYHAIRWECLGDAEDQQEDEEVIDEEDDEDSDEDFAYDIKAAGVTLSDAIDAGNIPHLAQALNTYDTVEAILALDLAGDAQEQDDAYFDLALALLGWVPGPGHGLKRVLRLVNRDPQKHAEQLYDLLRHVLLNCKLKTSPDALLEESLNAEVLRAELAQIIMAVRASAAFLALDEQRQALVLSDLEQAGEHLDDLIERIDERLMPWLAVQRNSSAEASGSSLRTPAQTSKPQSRRVDSLREHGTVSTHPAATDAGKLSREQINPAATSNWLELSLDDGKLGGVPGAAYKVIFADGSIAEGHLNNLGHIRLDGVPFGPAKVYYGEDPRPYQRQPIKALGSSAALIDRDLRSLGFIPSKLDRDDLYAETTGRIAPYCELNALWWEWASARYHGH
;
A
#
# COMPACT_ATOMS: atom_id res chain seq x y z
N MET A 1 -12.27 -21.94 -11.19
CA MET A 1 -11.26 -20.96 -11.62
C MET A 1 -10.08 -21.07 -10.67
N HIS A 2 -8.92 -21.52 -11.15
CA HIS A 2 -7.69 -21.61 -10.36
C HIS A 2 -6.88 -20.33 -10.56
N LYS A 3 -7.32 -19.23 -9.95
CA LYS A 3 -6.70 -17.92 -10.18
C LYS A 3 -5.22 -17.92 -9.77
N ARG A 4 -4.37 -17.32 -10.61
CA ARG A 4 -2.93 -17.20 -10.40
C ARG A 4 -2.54 -16.00 -9.54
N GLN A 5 -3.35 -14.94 -9.55
CA GLN A 5 -3.24 -13.82 -8.61
C GLN A 5 -4.52 -13.62 -7.82
N HIS A 6 -4.36 -13.24 -6.56
CA HIS A 6 -5.46 -13.18 -5.61
C HIS A 6 -6.41 -12.00 -5.84
N PHE A 7 -5.95 -10.93 -6.48
CA PHE A 7 -6.72 -9.73 -6.79
C PHE A 7 -7.88 -9.97 -7.76
N LEU A 8 -7.80 -10.99 -8.63
CA LEU A 8 -8.88 -11.30 -9.57
C LEU A 8 -10.02 -12.06 -8.88
N SER A 9 -11.22 -11.49 -8.89
CA SER A 9 -12.45 -12.18 -8.48
C SER A 9 -13.13 -12.87 -9.67
N PRO A 10 -13.88 -13.96 -9.45
CA PRO A 10 -14.69 -14.57 -10.51
C PRO A 10 -15.66 -13.58 -11.17
N GLN A 11 -16.28 -12.70 -10.38
CA GLN A 11 -17.20 -11.69 -10.89
C GLN A 11 -16.51 -10.67 -11.80
N ARG A 12 -15.27 -10.26 -11.45
CA ARG A 12 -14.48 -9.36 -12.28
C ARG A 12 -14.12 -10.02 -13.61
N TYR A 13 -13.73 -11.29 -13.60
CA TYR A 13 -13.45 -12.04 -14.82
C TYR A 13 -14.69 -12.19 -15.73
N GLU A 14 -15.85 -12.52 -15.16
CA GLU A 14 -17.10 -12.60 -15.92
C GLU A 14 -17.48 -11.24 -16.53
N ARG A 15 -17.40 -10.15 -15.75
CA ARG A 15 -17.66 -8.79 -16.23
C ARG A 15 -16.69 -8.38 -17.35
N PHE A 16 -15.42 -8.76 -17.25
CA PHE A 16 -14.45 -8.51 -18.31
C PHE A 16 -14.89 -9.20 -19.62
N LEU A 17 -15.31 -10.46 -19.58
CA LEU A 17 -15.74 -11.19 -20.77
C LEU A 17 -16.98 -10.58 -21.42
N GLU A 18 -17.92 -10.09 -20.61
CA GLU A 18 -19.08 -9.33 -21.09
C GLU A 18 -18.63 -8.02 -21.76
N HIS A 19 -17.76 -7.26 -21.09
CA HIS A 19 -17.24 -5.99 -21.59
C HIS A 19 -16.43 -6.15 -22.89
N ASP A 20 -15.57 -7.17 -23.02
CA ASP A 20 -14.84 -7.48 -24.27
C ASP A 20 -15.80 -7.71 -25.44
N GLN A 21 -16.89 -8.46 -25.21
CA GLN A 21 -17.90 -8.71 -26.25
C GLN A 21 -18.67 -7.44 -26.62
N GLU A 22 -19.10 -6.66 -25.63
CA GLU A 22 -19.82 -5.41 -25.83
C GLU A 22 -18.96 -4.38 -26.55
N SER A 23 -17.71 -4.19 -26.14
CA SER A 23 -16.77 -3.25 -26.74
C SER A 23 -16.44 -3.61 -28.19
N ARG A 24 -16.22 -4.90 -28.49
CA ARG A 24 -16.04 -5.35 -29.88
C ARG A 24 -17.29 -5.16 -30.73
N ALA A 25 -18.47 -5.39 -30.18
CA ALA A 25 -19.73 -5.14 -30.88
C ALA A 25 -19.97 -3.65 -31.11
N PHE A 26 -19.60 -2.79 -30.14
CA PHE A 26 -19.67 -1.35 -30.25
C PHE A 26 -18.76 -0.83 -31.37
N LEU A 27 -17.47 -1.19 -31.34
CA LEU A 27 -16.48 -0.77 -32.34
C LEU A 27 -16.79 -1.26 -33.76
N ARG A 28 -17.56 -2.35 -33.91
CA ARG A 28 -18.01 -2.82 -35.23
C ARG A 28 -19.14 -1.98 -35.83
N ASN A 29 -19.98 -1.39 -34.98
CA ASN A 29 -21.23 -0.75 -35.40
C ASN A 29 -21.22 0.78 -35.23
N ASN A 30 -20.20 1.34 -34.58
CA ASN A 30 -20.08 2.75 -34.26
C ASN A 30 -18.68 3.25 -34.64
N HIS A 31 -18.57 4.56 -34.86
CA HIS A 31 -17.30 5.25 -35.06
C HIS A 31 -16.90 5.99 -33.78
N LEU A 32 -15.61 5.98 -33.47
CA LEU A 32 -15.04 6.81 -32.41
C LEU A 32 -14.96 8.27 -32.85
N GLN A 33 -14.91 9.18 -31.87
CA GLN A 33 -14.70 10.59 -32.17
C GLN A 33 -13.24 10.80 -32.61
N ALA A 34 -13.06 11.31 -33.82
CA ALA A 34 -11.76 11.62 -34.41
C ALA A 34 -11.88 12.74 -35.45
N ASP A 35 -10.74 13.30 -35.85
CA ASP A 35 -10.64 14.39 -36.83
C ASP A 35 -10.71 13.89 -38.29
N SER A 36 -10.44 12.59 -38.54
CA SER A 36 -10.56 11.95 -39.85
C SER A 36 -10.91 10.46 -39.74
N ASP A 37 -11.35 9.85 -40.85
CA ASP A 37 -11.66 8.41 -40.92
C ASP A 37 -10.41 7.56 -40.68
N GLU A 38 -9.24 8.00 -41.14
CA GLU A 38 -7.97 7.32 -40.92
C GLU A 38 -7.55 7.38 -39.44
N GLN A 39 -7.73 8.53 -38.79
CA GLN A 39 -7.46 8.68 -37.36
C GLN A 39 -8.42 7.82 -36.51
N GLU A 40 -9.70 7.82 -36.87
CA GLU A 40 -10.72 6.95 -36.24
C GLU A 40 -10.33 5.47 -36.36
N ALA A 41 -9.89 5.06 -37.55
CA ALA A 41 -9.45 3.69 -37.80
C ALA A 41 -8.28 3.30 -36.89
N VAL A 42 -7.30 4.20 -36.68
CA VAL A 42 -6.18 4.00 -35.74
C VAL A 42 -6.69 3.87 -34.31
N PHE A 43 -7.54 4.77 -33.83
CA PHE A 43 -8.11 4.70 -32.47
C PHE A 43 -8.86 3.38 -32.25
N SER A 44 -9.72 3.00 -33.19
CA SER A 44 -10.44 1.73 -33.14
C SER A 44 -9.47 0.52 -33.18
N GLY A 45 -8.38 0.63 -33.95
CA GLY A 45 -7.30 -0.37 -33.97
C GLY A 45 -6.59 -0.50 -32.63
N LYS A 46 -6.24 0.62 -31.98
CA LYS A 46 -5.61 0.63 -30.64
C LYS A 46 -6.54 0.00 -29.61
N SER A 47 -7.84 0.31 -29.64
CA SER A 47 -8.82 -0.31 -28.74
C SER A 47 -8.96 -1.81 -28.95
N LEU A 48 -9.03 -2.31 -30.20
CA LEU A 48 -9.13 -3.74 -30.48
C LEU A 48 -7.87 -4.51 -30.06
N LYS A 49 -6.68 -3.93 -30.29
CA LYS A 49 -5.39 -4.43 -29.82
C LYS A 49 -5.35 -4.53 -28.29
N GLY A 50 -5.70 -3.44 -27.60
CA GLY A 50 -5.76 -3.41 -26.13
C GLY A 50 -6.68 -4.48 -25.56
N LEU A 51 -7.91 -4.61 -26.09
CA LEU A 51 -8.83 -5.67 -25.69
C LEU A 51 -8.28 -7.08 -25.93
N ALA A 52 -7.50 -7.29 -27.01
CA ALA A 52 -6.89 -8.59 -27.27
C ALA A 52 -5.76 -8.91 -26.28
N LEU A 53 -4.95 -7.91 -25.90
CA LEU A 53 -3.89 -8.06 -24.90
C LEU A 53 -4.52 -8.35 -23.53
N ASP A 54 -5.43 -7.50 -23.09
CA ASP A 54 -6.13 -7.64 -21.81
C ASP A 54 -6.77 -9.01 -21.67
N LYS A 55 -7.39 -9.50 -22.76
CA LYS A 55 -8.02 -10.82 -22.78
C LYS A 55 -7.02 -11.95 -22.60
N LEU A 56 -5.84 -11.86 -23.21
CA LEU A 56 -4.77 -12.84 -23.01
C LEU A 56 -4.27 -12.80 -21.56
N LEU A 57 -3.97 -11.61 -21.05
CA LEU A 57 -3.46 -11.39 -19.70
C LEU A 57 -4.45 -11.88 -18.63
N ILE A 58 -5.71 -11.46 -18.71
CA ILE A 58 -6.72 -11.85 -17.71
C ILE A 58 -7.08 -13.34 -17.81
N SER A 59 -7.02 -13.94 -18.99
CA SER A 59 -7.21 -15.39 -19.15
C SER A 59 -6.10 -16.15 -18.43
N TYR A 60 -4.85 -15.71 -18.59
CA TYR A 60 -3.74 -16.26 -17.83
C TYR A 60 -3.96 -16.06 -16.32
N THR A 61 -4.24 -14.85 -15.87
CA THR A 61 -4.52 -14.52 -14.45
C THR A 61 -5.67 -15.35 -13.86
N ALA A 62 -6.69 -15.64 -14.65
CA ALA A 62 -7.85 -16.43 -14.26
C ALA A 62 -7.56 -17.93 -14.09
N GLY A 63 -6.39 -18.41 -14.49
CA GLY A 63 -6.09 -19.84 -14.43
C GLY A 63 -6.61 -20.61 -15.64
N VAL A 64 -6.82 -19.95 -16.79
CA VAL A 64 -7.14 -20.65 -18.04
C VAL A 64 -5.97 -21.58 -18.40
N ASP A 65 -6.31 -22.74 -18.97
CA ASP A 65 -5.35 -23.76 -19.39
C ASP A 65 -4.38 -23.22 -20.44
N PHE A 66 -3.12 -23.65 -20.37
CA PHE A 66 -2.08 -23.23 -21.31
C PHE A 66 -2.43 -23.58 -22.76
N ASP A 67 -3.16 -24.68 -23.00
CA ASP A 67 -3.57 -25.09 -24.35
C ASP A 67 -4.48 -24.04 -25.04
N ALA A 68 -5.14 -23.18 -24.28
CA ALA A 68 -6.03 -22.14 -24.82
C ALA A 68 -5.32 -20.81 -25.10
N LEU A 69 -4.17 -20.54 -24.47
CA LEU A 69 -3.46 -19.26 -24.60
C LEU A 69 -2.87 -19.01 -26.00
N PRO A 70 -2.33 -20.00 -26.74
CA PRO A 70 -1.77 -19.78 -28.08
C PRO A 70 -2.76 -19.18 -29.08
N ALA A 71 -4.05 -19.51 -28.98
CA ALA A 71 -5.08 -18.95 -29.86
C ALA A 71 -5.37 -17.47 -29.54
N LEU A 72 -5.30 -17.09 -28.26
CA LEU A 72 -5.42 -15.70 -27.82
C LEU A 72 -4.20 -14.87 -28.25
N LEU A 73 -2.99 -15.44 -28.12
CA LEU A 73 -1.76 -14.81 -28.59
C LEU A 73 -1.76 -14.60 -30.11
N GLU A 74 -2.25 -15.58 -30.88
CA GLU A 74 -2.38 -15.45 -32.34
C GLU A 74 -3.35 -14.34 -32.74
N ALA A 75 -4.48 -14.21 -32.02
CA ALA A 75 -5.41 -13.12 -32.21
C ALA A 75 -4.77 -11.76 -31.88
N LEU A 76 -4.01 -11.67 -30.79
CA LEU A 76 -3.28 -10.45 -30.41
C LEU A 76 -2.29 -10.00 -31.49
N VAL A 77 -1.42 -10.90 -31.97
CA VAL A 77 -0.45 -10.57 -33.03
C VAL A 77 -1.13 -10.19 -34.34
N ALA A 78 -2.32 -10.76 -34.62
CA ALA A 78 -3.12 -10.33 -35.77
C ALA A 78 -3.64 -8.89 -35.62
N GLU A 79 -4.11 -8.50 -34.42
CA GLU A 79 -4.56 -7.12 -34.14
C GLU A 79 -3.41 -6.12 -34.23
N TYR A 80 -2.20 -6.47 -33.80
CA TYR A 80 -1.00 -5.65 -34.04
C TYR A 80 -0.75 -5.40 -35.53
N GLY A 81 -0.84 -6.44 -36.36
CA GLY A 81 -0.72 -6.28 -37.81
C GLY A 81 -1.85 -5.45 -38.44
N GLN A 82 -3.06 -5.45 -37.87
CA GLN A 82 -4.14 -4.55 -38.31
C GLN A 82 -3.88 -3.11 -37.89
N LEU A 83 -3.45 -2.90 -36.64
CA LEU A 83 -3.10 -1.58 -36.11
C LEU A 83 -1.98 -0.94 -36.92
N GLN A 84 -0.90 -1.66 -37.18
CA GLN A 84 0.22 -1.20 -37.98
C GLN A 84 -0.23 -0.69 -39.36
N ARG A 85 -1.06 -1.47 -40.09
CA ARG A 85 -1.60 -1.06 -41.39
C ARG A 85 -2.44 0.21 -41.32
N LYS A 86 -3.23 0.38 -40.26
CA LYS A 86 -4.03 1.59 -40.05
C LYS A 86 -3.15 2.80 -39.76
N MET A 87 -2.15 2.62 -38.90
CA MET A 87 -1.15 3.66 -38.58
C MET A 87 -0.36 4.06 -39.81
N ALA A 88 0.04 3.11 -40.66
CA ALA A 88 0.78 3.38 -41.88
C ALA A 88 0.01 4.26 -42.86
N VAL A 89 -1.30 4.05 -42.97
CA VAL A 89 -2.18 4.91 -43.78
C VAL A 89 -2.31 6.30 -43.17
N TYR A 90 -2.52 6.40 -41.85
CA TYR A 90 -2.72 7.68 -41.17
C TYR A 90 -1.46 8.55 -41.10
N ALA A 91 -0.30 7.95 -40.83
CA ALA A 91 1.00 8.63 -40.76
C ALA A 91 1.67 8.83 -42.13
N GLU A 92 1.09 8.26 -43.19
CA GLU A 92 1.71 8.15 -44.53
C GLU A 92 3.11 7.49 -44.50
N GLU A 93 3.31 6.55 -43.57
CA GLU A 93 4.57 5.89 -43.29
C GLU A 93 4.40 4.36 -43.32
N PRO A 94 4.80 3.65 -44.40
CA PRO A 94 4.50 2.24 -44.60
C PRO A 94 4.96 1.31 -43.47
N ASP A 95 6.08 1.65 -42.85
CA ASP A 95 6.81 0.78 -41.93
C ASP A 95 6.70 1.26 -40.46
N VAL A 96 5.78 2.18 -40.14
CA VAL A 96 5.60 2.68 -38.77
C VAL A 96 5.39 1.52 -37.78
N ALA A 97 6.11 1.53 -36.67
CA ALA A 97 5.95 0.54 -35.61
C ALA A 97 4.61 0.72 -34.89
N PRO A 98 3.95 -0.39 -34.47
CA PRO A 98 2.69 -0.31 -33.73
C PRO A 98 2.85 0.08 -32.25
N LEU A 99 4.09 0.08 -31.73
CA LEU A 99 4.47 0.48 -30.37
C LEU A 99 5.71 1.37 -30.42
N ASN A 100 5.82 2.30 -29.49
CA ASN A 100 6.97 3.16 -29.29
C ASN A 100 7.81 2.72 -28.09
N LEU A 101 9.05 2.27 -28.32
CA LEU A 101 9.93 1.81 -27.24
C LEU A 101 10.45 2.94 -26.33
N ASP A 102 10.35 4.20 -26.74
CA ASP A 102 10.65 5.35 -25.86
C ASP A 102 9.58 5.53 -24.77
N ASP A 103 8.37 5.00 -24.96
CA ASP A 103 7.30 5.05 -23.98
C ASP A 103 7.37 3.84 -23.04
N VAL A 104 7.37 4.08 -21.72
CA VAL A 104 7.56 3.05 -20.69
C VAL A 104 6.50 1.95 -20.80
N GLU A 105 5.23 2.31 -21.03
CA GLU A 105 4.13 1.34 -21.10
C GLU A 105 4.16 0.55 -22.40
N GLU A 106 4.38 1.21 -23.54
CA GLU A 106 4.47 0.53 -24.84
C GLU A 106 5.75 -0.33 -24.96
N HIS A 107 6.87 0.07 -24.34
CA HIS A 107 8.07 -0.76 -24.21
C HIS A 107 7.78 -2.02 -23.38
N HIS A 108 7.16 -1.87 -22.21
CA HIS A 108 6.80 -3.01 -21.37
C HIS A 108 5.81 -3.94 -22.07
N GLU A 109 4.80 -3.40 -22.76
CA GLU A 109 3.89 -4.19 -23.58
C GLU A 109 4.65 -4.98 -24.66
N CYS A 110 5.63 -4.37 -25.34
CA CYS A 110 6.47 -5.05 -26.32
C CYS A 110 7.22 -6.24 -25.70
N MET A 111 7.88 -6.00 -24.56
CA MET A 111 8.61 -7.05 -23.82
C MET A 111 7.68 -8.19 -23.39
N GLN A 112 6.48 -7.87 -22.91
CA GLN A 112 5.49 -8.88 -22.53
C GLN A 112 5.06 -9.73 -23.73
N VAL A 113 4.78 -9.13 -24.89
CA VAL A 113 4.33 -9.86 -26.09
C VAL A 113 5.43 -10.78 -26.63
N ILE A 114 6.67 -10.29 -26.71
CA ILE A 114 7.85 -11.09 -27.09
C ILE A 114 8.00 -12.29 -26.14
N SER A 115 7.95 -12.01 -24.84
CA SER A 115 8.12 -13.01 -23.79
C SER A 115 7.00 -14.05 -23.78
N LEU A 116 5.76 -13.66 -24.05
CA LEU A 116 4.64 -14.59 -24.21
C LEU A 116 4.80 -15.49 -25.44
N CYS A 117 5.32 -14.96 -26.56
CA CYS A 117 5.64 -15.79 -27.73
C CYS A 117 6.74 -16.81 -27.42
N ILE A 118 7.76 -16.41 -26.66
CA ILE A 118 8.84 -17.29 -26.20
C ILE A 118 8.30 -18.35 -25.24
N LEU A 119 7.63 -17.96 -24.15
CA LEU A 119 7.15 -18.86 -23.11
C LEU A 119 6.09 -19.85 -23.59
N LEU A 120 5.29 -19.48 -24.60
CA LEU A 120 4.32 -20.39 -25.25
C LEU A 120 4.90 -21.16 -26.45
N GLY A 121 6.19 -20.98 -26.76
CA GLY A 121 6.89 -21.66 -27.85
C GLY A 121 6.35 -21.34 -29.25
N ARG A 122 5.76 -20.16 -29.43
CA ARG A 122 5.20 -19.67 -30.70
C ARG A 122 6.17 -18.73 -31.41
N HIS A 123 7.34 -19.26 -31.80
CA HIS A 123 8.37 -18.49 -32.53
C HIS A 123 7.86 -17.99 -33.89
N ASP A 124 6.89 -18.68 -34.50
CA ASP A 124 6.20 -18.22 -35.72
C ASP A 124 5.41 -16.91 -35.51
N LEU A 125 4.86 -16.70 -34.31
CA LEU A 125 4.19 -15.45 -33.94
C LEU A 125 5.20 -14.38 -33.52
N LEU A 126 6.30 -14.79 -32.86
CA LEU A 126 7.40 -13.90 -32.51
C LEU A 126 7.98 -13.24 -33.76
N GLU A 127 8.37 -14.02 -34.78
CA GLU A 127 8.90 -13.50 -36.05
C GLU A 127 7.96 -12.47 -36.69
N ARG A 128 6.65 -12.75 -36.67
CA ARG A 128 5.65 -11.84 -37.24
C ARG A 128 5.50 -10.54 -36.46
N PHE A 129 5.57 -10.59 -35.14
CA PHE A 129 5.46 -9.40 -34.29
C PHE A 129 6.74 -8.55 -34.38
N VAL A 130 7.90 -9.18 -34.24
CA VAL A 130 9.23 -8.55 -34.35
C VAL A 130 9.41 -7.87 -35.70
N ALA A 131 8.95 -8.47 -36.80
CA ALA A 131 8.99 -7.82 -38.11
C ALA A 131 8.24 -6.48 -38.15
N LEU A 132 7.17 -6.29 -37.36
CA LEU A 132 6.47 -4.99 -37.29
C LEU A 132 7.29 -3.93 -36.55
N MET A 133 8.08 -4.35 -35.56
CA MET A 133 8.93 -3.49 -34.75
C MET A 133 10.23 -3.15 -35.48
N ASP A 134 10.92 -4.16 -36.03
CA ASP A 134 12.17 -4.01 -36.77
C ASP A 134 11.99 -3.13 -38.02
N ASN A 135 10.89 -3.32 -38.78
CA ASN A 135 10.60 -2.47 -39.94
C ASN A 135 10.41 -1.00 -39.55
N GLY A 136 9.88 -0.75 -38.35
CA GLY A 136 9.75 0.60 -37.78
C GLY A 136 11.02 1.18 -37.18
N GLY A 137 12.15 0.47 -37.29
CA GLY A 137 13.47 0.98 -36.93
C GLY A 137 13.98 0.58 -35.55
N TYR A 138 13.33 -0.36 -34.86
CA TYR A 138 13.75 -0.78 -33.51
C TYR A 138 14.82 -1.88 -33.48
N ALA A 139 15.20 -2.44 -34.62
CA ALA A 139 16.34 -3.34 -34.69
C ALA A 139 17.63 -2.59 -34.28
N GLU A 140 18.50 -3.25 -33.51
CA GLU A 140 19.80 -2.69 -33.04
C GLU A 140 19.65 -1.50 -32.06
N GLN A 141 18.46 -1.24 -31.49
CA GLN A 141 18.24 -0.04 -30.66
C GLN A 141 18.20 -0.31 -29.14
N ASP A 142 17.81 -1.52 -28.71
CA ASP A 142 17.56 -1.80 -27.28
C ASP A 142 18.14 -3.15 -26.87
N THR A 143 18.98 -3.15 -25.82
CA THR A 143 19.65 -4.35 -25.29
C THR A 143 18.65 -5.43 -24.87
N LEU A 144 17.63 -5.12 -24.07
CA LEU A 144 16.70 -6.15 -23.59
C LEU A 144 15.89 -6.76 -24.74
N TYR A 145 15.47 -5.92 -25.69
CA TYR A 145 14.83 -6.37 -26.93
C TYR A 145 15.72 -7.34 -27.70
N GLU A 146 16.97 -6.96 -28.01
CA GLU A 146 17.89 -7.80 -28.78
C GLU A 146 18.32 -9.06 -28.03
N ASP A 147 18.54 -8.99 -26.72
CA ASP A 147 18.94 -10.12 -25.88
C ASP A 147 17.87 -11.21 -25.78
N LEU A 148 16.59 -10.82 -25.75
CA LEU A 148 15.50 -11.78 -25.81
C LEU A 148 15.44 -12.46 -27.18
N LEU A 149 15.64 -11.69 -28.26
CA LEU A 149 15.52 -12.18 -29.62
C LEU A 149 16.71 -13.02 -30.07
N SER A 150 17.94 -12.65 -29.69
CA SER A 150 19.19 -13.32 -30.12
C SER A 150 19.27 -14.79 -29.72
N ARG A 151 18.54 -15.18 -28.68
CA ARG A 151 18.44 -16.55 -28.18
C ARG A 151 17.49 -17.43 -28.99
N VAL A 152 16.59 -16.85 -29.78
CA VAL A 152 15.50 -17.57 -30.46
C VAL A 152 15.36 -17.23 -31.94
N LEU A 153 15.94 -16.13 -32.42
CA LEU A 153 15.97 -15.71 -33.82
C LEU A 153 17.43 -15.56 -34.32
N PRO A 154 17.70 -15.88 -35.59
CA PRO A 154 19.03 -15.68 -36.17
C PRO A 154 19.30 -14.20 -36.48
N ASP A 155 20.57 -13.86 -36.73
CA ASP A 155 21.02 -12.57 -37.25
C ASP A 155 20.57 -11.35 -36.42
N ARG A 156 20.63 -11.48 -35.08
CA ARG A 156 20.35 -10.38 -34.12
C ARG A 156 21.62 -9.61 -33.75
N TYR A 157 21.42 -8.45 -33.13
CA TYR A 157 22.46 -7.49 -32.83
C TYR A 157 22.93 -7.62 -31.37
N ASP A 158 24.16 -7.20 -31.10
CA ASP A 158 24.71 -7.04 -29.76
C ASP A 158 24.71 -5.53 -29.46
N VAL A 159 23.96 -5.12 -28.44
CA VAL A 159 23.62 -3.72 -28.18
C VAL A 159 23.85 -3.43 -26.70
N ASP A 160 24.52 -2.33 -26.40
CA ASP A 160 24.86 -1.89 -25.02
C ASP A 160 24.08 -0.62 -24.59
N GLU A 161 22.97 -0.31 -25.26
CA GLU A 161 22.09 0.81 -24.98
C GLU A 161 20.63 0.31 -24.91
N TRP A 162 19.84 0.80 -23.95
CA TRP A 162 18.42 0.45 -23.80
C TRP A 162 17.59 1.67 -23.39
N TYR A 163 16.31 1.66 -23.75
CA TYR A 163 15.43 2.83 -23.60
C TYR A 163 14.98 3.07 -22.17
N GLN A 164 14.64 2.00 -21.44
CA GLN A 164 13.87 2.11 -20.20
C GLN A 164 14.66 1.67 -18.97
N ASP A 165 14.76 2.57 -17.99
CA ASP A 165 15.51 2.33 -16.76
C ASP A 165 15.03 1.08 -15.99
N TYR A 166 13.73 0.77 -16.04
CA TYR A 166 13.18 -0.43 -15.37
C TYR A 166 13.77 -1.73 -15.93
N ALA A 167 14.24 -1.74 -17.18
CA ALA A 167 14.86 -2.90 -17.81
C ALA A 167 16.29 -3.15 -17.30
N THR A 168 16.95 -2.13 -16.73
CA THR A 168 18.35 -2.19 -16.30
C THR A 168 18.66 -3.39 -15.40
N PRO A 169 17.90 -3.70 -14.32
CA PRO A 169 18.22 -4.83 -13.47
C PRO A 169 18.05 -6.17 -14.18
N LEU A 170 17.18 -6.23 -15.21
CA LEU A 170 16.98 -7.43 -16.02
C LEU A 170 18.07 -7.60 -17.07
N VAL A 171 18.55 -6.52 -17.68
CA VAL A 171 19.77 -6.52 -18.53
C VAL A 171 20.97 -6.97 -17.69
N GLN A 172 21.18 -6.37 -16.52
CA GLN A 172 22.25 -6.80 -15.60
C GLN A 172 22.11 -8.28 -15.18
N THR A 173 20.91 -8.81 -15.10
CA THR A 173 20.68 -10.24 -14.84
C THR A 173 21.25 -11.11 -15.96
N ILE A 174 21.09 -10.71 -17.22
CA ILE A 174 21.58 -11.42 -18.41
C ILE A 174 23.11 -11.46 -18.44
N TYR A 175 23.75 -10.33 -18.13
CA TYR A 175 25.21 -10.18 -18.13
C TYR A 175 25.87 -10.47 -16.78
N ALA A 176 25.17 -11.17 -15.88
CA ALA A 176 25.75 -11.58 -14.60
C ALA A 176 26.91 -12.56 -14.79
N THR A 177 27.97 -12.40 -14.00
CA THR A 177 29.19 -13.23 -14.12
C THR A 177 29.06 -14.59 -13.45
N SER A 178 28.03 -14.80 -12.64
CA SER A 178 27.71 -16.09 -12.00
C SER A 178 26.21 -16.39 -11.99
N PRO A 179 25.81 -17.67 -11.95
CA PRO A 179 24.41 -18.08 -11.80
C PRO A 179 23.74 -17.53 -10.54
N GLU A 180 24.48 -17.45 -9.45
CA GLU A 180 24.02 -16.92 -8.17
C GLU A 180 23.72 -15.42 -8.28
N GLN A 181 24.60 -14.68 -8.95
CA GLN A 181 24.40 -13.25 -9.22
C GLN A 181 23.21 -13.05 -10.17
N ALA A 182 23.07 -13.88 -11.21
CA ALA A 182 21.93 -13.83 -12.12
C ALA A 182 20.60 -14.06 -11.35
N ALA A 183 20.55 -15.08 -10.50
CA ALA A 183 19.37 -15.38 -9.69
C ALA A 183 19.04 -14.24 -8.71
N SER A 184 20.05 -13.66 -8.07
CA SER A 184 19.89 -12.54 -7.15
C SER A 184 19.39 -11.27 -7.86
N ARG A 185 19.96 -10.92 -9.02
CA ARG A 185 19.54 -9.76 -9.81
C ARG A 185 18.12 -9.93 -10.35
N LEU A 186 17.75 -11.13 -10.79
CA LEU A 186 16.39 -11.44 -11.22
C LEU A 186 15.38 -11.28 -10.08
N GLN A 187 15.77 -11.67 -8.86
CA GLN A 187 14.95 -11.46 -7.68
C GLN A 187 14.77 -9.97 -7.37
N GLY A 188 15.85 -9.19 -7.35
CA GLY A 188 15.78 -7.75 -7.10
C GLY A 188 14.94 -7.00 -8.15
N TYR A 189 15.05 -7.40 -9.42
CA TYR A 189 14.17 -6.93 -10.49
C TYR A 189 12.69 -7.18 -10.15
N CYS A 190 12.34 -8.40 -9.74
CA CYS A 190 10.95 -8.75 -9.41
C CYS A 190 10.40 -7.94 -8.23
N GLU A 191 11.22 -7.69 -7.22
CA GLU A 191 10.86 -6.93 -6.01
C GLU A 191 10.56 -5.47 -6.34
N GLN A 192 11.32 -4.86 -7.25
CA GLN A 192 11.15 -3.46 -7.63
C GLN A 192 10.19 -3.26 -8.82
N TRP A 193 9.79 -4.34 -9.51
CA TRP A 193 9.03 -4.29 -10.77
C TRP A 193 7.80 -3.39 -10.68
N TYR A 194 6.99 -3.52 -9.63
CA TYR A 194 5.73 -2.77 -9.51
C TYR A 194 5.96 -1.26 -9.34
N GLU A 195 6.93 -0.87 -8.52
CA GLU A 195 7.23 0.54 -8.21
C GLU A 195 7.73 1.32 -9.42
N HIS A 196 8.45 0.66 -10.34
CA HIS A 196 8.89 1.26 -11.60
C HIS A 196 7.73 1.70 -12.50
N PHE A 197 6.52 1.16 -12.29
CA PHE A 197 5.34 1.49 -13.08
C PHE A 197 4.33 2.36 -12.33
N LEU A 198 4.74 3.12 -11.30
CA LEU A 198 3.86 4.03 -10.53
C LEU A 198 3.02 4.96 -11.41
N HIS A 199 3.55 5.37 -12.58
CA HIS A 199 2.89 6.27 -13.51
C HIS A 199 2.13 5.57 -14.64
N ALA A 200 2.15 4.24 -14.68
CA ALA A 200 1.47 3.48 -15.72
C ALA A 200 -0.05 3.55 -15.55
N SER A 201 -0.78 3.62 -16.66
CA SER A 201 -2.23 3.69 -16.69
C SER A 201 -2.93 2.50 -16.01
N TRP A 202 -2.24 1.36 -15.93
CA TRP A 202 -2.71 0.12 -15.31
C TRP A 202 -2.30 -0.04 -13.83
N TYR A 203 -1.49 0.88 -13.28
CA TYR A 203 -1.07 0.86 -11.88
C TYR A 203 -2.29 0.99 -10.95
N ASP A 204 -2.30 0.22 -9.85
CA ASP A 204 -3.38 0.18 -8.85
C ASP A 204 -4.80 -0.18 -9.34
N THR A 205 -4.95 -0.61 -10.59
CA THR A 205 -6.24 -1.03 -11.15
C THR A 205 -6.87 -2.23 -10.41
N HIS A 206 -6.09 -2.98 -9.63
CA HIS A 206 -6.61 -4.02 -8.74
C HIS A 206 -7.50 -3.46 -7.60
N GLY A 207 -7.33 -2.17 -7.25
CA GLY A 207 -7.98 -1.52 -6.11
C GLY A 207 -9.41 -1.04 -6.36
N ASP A 208 -9.86 -0.95 -7.61
CA ASP A 208 -11.22 -0.52 -7.95
C ASP A 208 -11.90 -1.52 -8.91
N ASP A 209 -13.23 -1.63 -8.85
CA ASP A 209 -14.03 -2.60 -9.61
C ASP A 209 -14.37 -2.18 -11.06
N ILE A 210 -13.86 -1.03 -11.50
CA ILE A 210 -14.12 -0.39 -12.79
C ILE A 210 -12.90 -0.48 -13.70
N SER A 211 -11.70 -0.31 -13.14
CA SER A 211 -10.44 -0.32 -13.84
C SER A 211 -10.04 -1.76 -14.16
N GLY A 212 -9.69 -1.96 -15.42
CA GLY A 212 -9.57 -3.25 -16.08
C GLY A 212 -8.37 -4.08 -15.65
N TYR A 213 -8.18 -4.33 -14.35
CA TYR A 213 -7.13 -5.20 -13.85
C TYR A 213 -7.15 -6.56 -14.54
N VAL A 214 -6.06 -6.86 -15.23
CA VAL A 214 -5.86 -8.10 -16.00
C VAL A 214 -4.73 -8.97 -15.46
N GLY A 215 -4.06 -8.53 -14.39
CA GLY A 215 -2.90 -9.20 -13.80
C GLY A 215 -1.65 -8.35 -13.81
N TYR A 216 -0.76 -8.56 -12.85
CA TYR A 216 0.56 -7.92 -12.78
C TYR A 216 1.63 -8.98 -13.02
N TRP A 217 2.17 -9.02 -14.22
CA TRP A 217 3.06 -10.11 -14.63
C TRP A 217 4.29 -9.56 -15.33
N SER A 218 5.46 -9.99 -14.86
CA SER A 218 6.69 -9.87 -15.64
C SER A 218 6.91 -11.16 -16.42
N PHE A 219 6.46 -11.16 -17.67
CA PHE A 219 6.73 -12.29 -18.57
C PHE A 219 8.18 -12.27 -19.05
N GLU A 220 8.75 -11.08 -19.18
CA GLU A 220 10.14 -10.79 -19.52
C GLU A 220 11.12 -11.39 -18.51
N ALA A 221 10.85 -11.30 -17.20
CA ALA A 221 11.67 -11.98 -16.20
C ALA A 221 11.67 -13.51 -16.39
N ALA A 222 10.51 -14.10 -16.70
CA ALA A 222 10.41 -15.54 -16.94
C ALA A 222 11.05 -15.96 -18.27
N ALA A 223 10.94 -15.14 -19.31
CA ALA A 223 11.61 -15.39 -20.59
C ALA A 223 13.13 -15.33 -20.43
N VAL A 224 13.67 -14.32 -19.72
CA VAL A 224 15.09 -14.24 -19.39
C VAL A 224 15.53 -15.47 -18.60
N ALA A 225 14.79 -15.86 -17.55
CA ALA A 225 15.11 -17.04 -16.78
C ALA A 225 15.12 -18.35 -17.61
N LEU A 226 14.22 -18.46 -18.59
CA LEU A 226 14.17 -19.60 -19.51
C LEU A 226 15.38 -19.62 -20.45
N LEU A 227 15.68 -18.49 -21.09
CA LEU A 227 16.66 -18.41 -22.17
C LEU A 227 18.12 -18.41 -21.67
N TYR A 228 18.35 -17.90 -20.46
CA TYR A 228 19.66 -17.72 -19.85
C TYR A 228 19.98 -18.71 -18.72
N GLY A 229 19.13 -19.72 -18.50
CA GLY A 229 19.53 -20.79 -17.58
C GLY A 229 19.41 -20.44 -16.08
N ILE A 230 18.63 -19.42 -15.72
CA ILE A 230 18.66 -18.85 -14.35
C ILE A 230 17.87 -19.71 -13.35
N ASP A 231 18.49 -20.06 -12.22
CA ASP A 231 17.81 -20.80 -11.16
C ASP A 231 16.77 -19.93 -10.44
N THR A 232 15.50 -20.24 -10.70
CA THR A 232 14.35 -19.53 -10.12
C THR A 232 13.70 -20.30 -8.96
N ARG A 233 14.33 -21.36 -8.43
CA ARG A 233 13.71 -22.19 -7.36
C ARG A 233 13.47 -21.40 -6.08
N ALA A 234 14.32 -20.42 -5.79
CA ALA A 234 14.21 -19.56 -4.60
C ALA A 234 13.35 -18.31 -4.83
N LEU A 235 13.09 -17.95 -6.09
CA LEU A 235 12.23 -16.83 -6.45
C LEU A 235 10.77 -17.22 -6.17
N LEU A 236 10.03 -16.44 -5.38
CA LEU A 236 8.63 -16.70 -5.02
C LEU A 236 7.73 -15.46 -5.21
N HIS A 237 8.15 -14.55 -6.07
CA HIS A 237 7.50 -13.25 -6.22
C HIS A 237 6.18 -13.33 -7.00
N VAL A 238 5.16 -12.58 -6.56
CA VAL A 238 3.77 -12.69 -7.09
C VAL A 238 3.62 -12.30 -8.56
N ILE A 239 4.52 -11.46 -9.06
CA ILE A 239 4.54 -11.01 -10.46
C ILE A 239 5.27 -11.99 -11.39
N PHE A 240 6.02 -12.96 -10.84
CA PHE A 240 6.80 -13.91 -11.62
C PHE A 240 5.93 -15.11 -12.03
N PRO A 241 5.75 -15.40 -13.33
CA PRO A 241 4.84 -16.41 -13.82
C PRO A 241 5.45 -17.83 -13.77
N HIS A 242 5.63 -18.37 -12.56
CA HIS A 242 6.30 -19.65 -12.29
C HIS A 242 5.76 -20.83 -13.09
N ASP A 243 4.43 -21.00 -13.14
CA ASP A 243 3.83 -22.15 -13.80
C ASP A 243 3.91 -22.05 -15.33
N LEU A 244 3.90 -20.83 -15.89
CA LEU A 244 4.17 -20.62 -17.30
C LEU A 244 5.63 -20.90 -17.66
N LEU A 245 6.60 -20.51 -16.81
CA LEU A 245 8.01 -20.89 -16.99
C LEU A 245 8.19 -22.42 -16.95
N GLU A 246 7.57 -23.10 -15.98
CA GLU A 246 7.61 -24.56 -15.90
C GLU A 246 6.93 -25.25 -17.09
N HIS A 247 5.87 -24.65 -17.63
CA HIS A 247 5.24 -25.11 -18.86
C HIS A 247 6.20 -24.95 -20.04
N ALA A 248 6.81 -23.77 -20.20
CA ALA A 248 7.75 -23.47 -21.27
C ALA A 248 8.93 -24.46 -21.30
N ARG A 249 9.53 -24.77 -20.15
CA ARG A 249 10.63 -25.75 -20.02
C ARG A 249 10.29 -27.15 -20.56
N LYS A 250 9.01 -27.50 -20.67
CA LYS A 250 8.53 -28.81 -21.17
C LYS A 250 8.22 -28.79 -22.68
N LEU A 251 8.36 -27.65 -23.34
CA LEU A 251 8.07 -27.53 -24.76
C LEU A 251 9.21 -28.13 -25.60
N PRO A 252 8.91 -28.85 -26.70
CA PRO A 252 9.92 -29.48 -27.55
C PRO A 252 11.01 -28.54 -28.07
N VAL A 253 10.65 -27.28 -28.33
CA VAL A 253 11.57 -26.25 -28.83
C VAL A 253 12.70 -25.94 -27.84
N TYR A 254 12.48 -26.18 -26.54
CA TYR A 254 13.47 -25.92 -25.49
C TYR A 254 14.14 -27.18 -24.94
N HIS A 255 13.76 -28.38 -25.41
CA HIS A 255 14.42 -29.64 -24.99
C HIS A 255 15.90 -29.73 -25.40
N ALA A 256 16.31 -28.97 -26.41
CA ALA A 256 17.72 -28.88 -26.83
C ALA A 256 18.55 -27.95 -25.94
N ILE A 257 17.91 -27.07 -25.17
CA ILE A 257 18.57 -26.25 -24.15
C ILE A 257 18.83 -27.19 -22.96
N ARG A 258 20.01 -27.83 -22.94
CA ARG A 258 20.44 -28.65 -21.80
C ARG A 258 20.61 -27.74 -20.58
N TRP A 259 19.71 -27.90 -19.60
CA TRP A 259 19.75 -27.28 -18.26
C TRP A 259 20.82 -27.95 -17.36
N GLU A 260 22.03 -28.18 -17.87
CA GLU A 260 23.10 -28.65 -17.00
C GLU A 260 23.47 -27.48 -16.07
N CYS A 261 23.02 -27.56 -14.82
CA CYS A 261 23.50 -26.69 -13.74
C CYS A 261 25.03 -26.62 -13.85
N LEU A 262 25.58 -25.41 -13.93
CA LEU A 262 27.01 -25.16 -13.87
C LEU A 262 27.61 -25.96 -12.71
N GLY A 263 28.39 -26.95 -13.11
CA GLY A 263 28.84 -28.04 -12.27
C GLY A 263 29.67 -28.96 -13.12
N ASP A 264 30.72 -28.40 -13.70
CA ASP A 264 32.05 -29.01 -13.85
C ASP A 264 32.97 -27.91 -14.39
N ALA A 265 33.80 -27.36 -13.49
CA ALA A 265 34.97 -26.60 -13.89
C ALA A 265 35.95 -27.60 -14.53
N GLU A 266 35.83 -27.82 -15.83
CA GLU A 266 36.89 -28.41 -16.63
C GLU A 266 37.78 -27.29 -17.18
N ASP A 267 39.01 -27.31 -16.68
CA ASP A 267 40.18 -26.56 -17.10
C ASP A 267 40.16 -26.14 -18.59
N GLN A 268 40.07 -24.84 -18.84
CA GLN A 268 40.62 -24.24 -20.04
C GLN A 268 41.59 -23.12 -19.62
N GLN A 269 42.87 -23.47 -19.73
CA GLN A 269 43.99 -22.55 -19.85
C GLN A 269 43.72 -21.58 -21.01
N GLU A 270 43.49 -20.31 -20.70
CA GLU A 270 43.77 -19.21 -21.61
C GLU A 270 44.73 -18.24 -20.92
N ASP A 271 45.65 -17.73 -21.75
CA ASP A 271 46.92 -17.15 -21.38
C ASP A 271 46.79 -15.87 -20.53
N GLU A 272 47.67 -15.76 -19.53
CA GLU A 272 47.93 -14.55 -18.74
C GLU A 272 48.24 -13.34 -19.65
N GLU A 273 47.31 -12.39 -19.75
CA GLU A 273 47.66 -10.97 -19.86
C GLU A 273 47.53 -10.34 -18.47
N VAL A 274 48.70 -10.03 -17.90
CA VAL A 274 48.90 -9.39 -16.60
C VAL A 274 48.14 -8.07 -16.57
N ILE A 275 46.99 -8.08 -15.89
CA ILE A 275 46.40 -6.90 -15.27
C ILE A 275 46.61 -7.13 -13.78
N ASP A 276 47.33 -6.20 -13.14
CA ASP A 276 47.62 -6.23 -11.71
C ASP A 276 46.31 -6.39 -10.92
N GLU A 277 46.13 -7.57 -10.32
CA GLU A 277 45.15 -7.82 -9.27
C GLU A 277 45.53 -6.94 -8.06
N GLU A 278 44.87 -5.79 -7.92
CA GLU A 278 44.62 -5.23 -6.60
C GLU A 278 43.31 -5.85 -6.11
N ASP A 279 43.45 -6.82 -5.20
CA ASP A 279 42.50 -7.29 -4.19
C ASP A 279 41.02 -6.90 -4.38
N ASP A 280 40.20 -7.82 -4.89
CA ASP A 280 38.76 -7.88 -4.58
C ASP A 280 38.47 -9.16 -3.77
N GLU A 281 39.00 -9.21 -2.54
CA GLU A 281 38.36 -9.93 -1.44
C GLU A 281 37.14 -9.09 -0.98
N ASP A 282 36.01 -9.11 -1.69
CA ASP A 282 34.68 -8.59 -1.29
C ASP A 282 33.66 -9.02 -2.40
N SER A 283 32.45 -9.54 -2.21
CA SER A 283 31.59 -9.73 -1.05
C SER A 283 30.47 -10.78 -1.34
N ASP A 284 30.53 -11.94 -0.68
CA ASP A 284 29.32 -12.73 -0.34
C ASP A 284 28.66 -12.16 0.95
N GLU A 285 29.13 -11.00 1.41
CA GLU A 285 28.78 -10.34 2.68
C GLU A 285 27.70 -9.24 2.57
N ASP A 286 27.24 -8.86 1.37
CA ASP A 286 26.41 -7.64 1.21
C ASP A 286 24.89 -7.84 0.99
N PHE A 287 24.35 -9.07 1.04
CA PHE A 287 22.89 -9.22 1.06
C PHE A 287 22.33 -8.91 2.45
N ALA A 288 22.12 -7.62 2.73
CA ALA A 288 21.42 -7.11 3.90
C ALA A 288 20.03 -6.62 3.48
N TYR A 289 19.00 -7.11 4.16
CA TYR A 289 17.66 -6.54 4.00
C TYR A 289 17.67 -5.08 4.42
N ASP A 290 16.98 -4.23 3.66
CA ASP A 290 16.50 -2.97 4.23
C ASP A 290 15.44 -3.33 5.28
N ILE A 291 15.90 -3.47 6.52
CA ILE A 291 15.08 -3.82 7.69
C ILE A 291 13.88 -2.87 7.84
N LYS A 292 14.00 -1.65 7.33
CA LYS A 292 12.99 -0.60 7.38
C LYS A 292 11.84 -0.92 6.44
N ALA A 293 12.16 -1.15 5.16
CA ALA A 293 11.20 -1.56 4.15
C ALA A 293 10.54 -2.89 4.55
N ALA A 294 11.35 -3.85 5.03
CA ALA A 294 10.86 -5.12 5.55
C ALA A 294 9.88 -4.94 6.73
N GLY A 295 10.13 -3.98 7.62
CA GLY A 295 9.23 -3.66 8.73
C GLY A 295 7.90 -3.04 8.29
N VAL A 296 7.89 -2.27 7.20
CA VAL A 296 6.66 -1.75 6.59
C VAL A 296 5.85 -2.90 5.98
N THR A 297 6.48 -3.74 5.16
CA THR A 297 5.84 -4.94 4.57
C THR A 297 5.25 -5.85 5.63
N LEU A 298 6.00 -6.08 6.73
CA LEU A 298 5.52 -6.87 7.85
C LEU A 298 4.32 -6.22 8.53
N SER A 299 4.35 -4.91 8.77
CA SER A 299 3.24 -4.18 9.40
C SER A 299 1.95 -4.27 8.59
N ASP A 300 2.02 -4.04 7.27
CA ASP A 300 0.87 -4.11 6.37
C ASP A 300 0.24 -5.51 6.36
N ALA A 301 1.08 -6.55 6.40
CA ALA A 301 0.61 -7.92 6.43
C ALA A 301 -0.04 -8.32 7.77
N ILE A 302 0.43 -7.73 8.89
CA ILE A 302 -0.20 -7.89 10.21
C ILE A 302 -1.57 -7.21 10.22
N ASP A 303 -1.65 -5.96 9.76
CA ASP A 303 -2.90 -5.18 9.70
C ASP A 303 -3.93 -5.87 8.79
N ALA A 304 -3.49 -6.46 7.68
CA ALA A 304 -4.33 -7.26 6.79
C ALA A 304 -4.76 -8.62 7.39
N GLY A 305 -4.14 -9.08 8.47
CA GLY A 305 -4.45 -10.33 9.16
C GLY A 305 -3.96 -11.61 8.44
N ASN A 306 -2.96 -11.50 7.56
CA ASN A 306 -2.55 -12.60 6.67
C ASN A 306 -1.46 -13.52 7.25
N ILE A 307 -0.76 -13.09 8.32
CA ILE A 307 0.44 -13.75 8.87
C ILE A 307 0.35 -13.94 10.41
N PRO A 308 -0.63 -14.71 10.90
CA PRO A 308 -0.97 -14.72 12.31
C PRO A 308 0.10 -15.36 13.22
N HIS A 309 1.00 -16.21 12.70
CA HIS A 309 2.06 -16.83 13.53
C HIS A 309 3.25 -15.87 13.67
N LEU A 310 3.63 -15.20 12.59
CA LEU A 310 4.67 -14.17 12.62
C LEU A 310 4.23 -12.96 13.47
N ALA A 311 2.96 -12.56 13.39
CA ALA A 311 2.39 -11.52 14.25
C ALA A 311 2.51 -11.87 15.76
N GLN A 312 2.24 -13.12 16.16
CA GLN A 312 2.41 -13.54 17.55
C GLN A 312 3.88 -13.65 17.96
N ALA A 313 4.77 -14.05 17.05
CA ALA A 313 6.21 -14.03 17.32
C ALA A 313 6.70 -12.60 17.58
N LEU A 314 6.31 -11.65 16.75
CA LEU A 314 6.59 -10.22 16.91
C LEU A 314 6.06 -9.67 18.24
N ASN A 315 4.79 -9.92 18.54
CA ASN A 315 4.18 -9.44 19.79
C ASN A 315 4.78 -10.10 21.03
N THR A 316 5.27 -11.34 20.91
CA THR A 316 6.00 -11.98 22.00
C THR A 316 7.34 -11.32 22.25
N TYR A 317 8.13 -11.09 21.19
CA TYR A 317 9.37 -10.32 21.27
C TYR A 317 9.11 -8.98 21.95
N ASP A 318 8.10 -8.24 21.48
CA ASP A 318 7.73 -6.94 22.03
C ASP A 318 7.38 -6.99 23.52
N THR A 319 6.66 -8.03 23.95
CA THR A 319 6.24 -8.21 25.34
C THR A 319 7.41 -8.55 26.25
N VAL A 320 8.30 -9.43 25.79
CA VAL A 320 9.51 -9.81 26.54
C VAL A 320 10.40 -8.57 26.73
N GLU A 321 10.66 -7.84 25.65
CA GLU A 321 11.49 -6.63 25.68
C GLU A 321 10.89 -5.54 26.59
N ALA A 322 9.56 -5.36 26.61
CA ALA A 322 8.91 -4.42 27.53
C ALA A 322 9.19 -4.74 29.00
N ILE A 323 9.12 -6.02 29.37
CA ILE A 323 9.32 -6.46 30.75
C ILE A 323 10.79 -6.34 31.15
N LEU A 324 11.70 -6.73 30.25
CA LEU A 324 13.13 -6.56 30.51
C LEU A 324 13.51 -5.08 30.66
N ALA A 325 12.91 -4.18 29.85
CA ALA A 325 13.09 -2.75 30.02
C ALA A 325 12.54 -2.22 31.34
N LEU A 326 11.40 -2.75 31.82
CA LEU A 326 10.81 -2.38 33.10
C LEU A 326 11.69 -2.80 34.29
N ASP A 327 12.30 -3.98 34.25
CA ASP A 327 13.25 -4.45 35.28
C ASP A 327 14.56 -3.65 35.30
N LEU A 328 14.98 -3.15 34.13
CA LEU A 328 16.19 -2.35 33.97
C LEU A 328 16.02 -0.86 34.31
N ALA A 329 14.78 -0.37 34.44
CA ALA A 329 14.49 1.03 34.70
C ALA A 329 15.18 1.53 36.00
N GLY A 330 16.05 2.52 35.86
CA GLY A 330 16.89 3.03 36.94
C GLY A 330 16.24 4.15 37.76
N ASP A 331 15.21 4.80 37.22
CA ASP A 331 14.49 5.89 37.87
C ASP A 331 12.98 5.87 37.61
N ALA A 332 12.26 6.77 38.29
CA ALA A 332 10.80 6.82 38.25
C ALA A 332 10.23 7.23 36.88
N GLN A 333 10.99 7.96 36.06
CA GLN A 333 10.56 8.34 34.72
C GLN A 333 10.77 7.19 33.74
N GLU A 334 11.93 6.52 33.79
CA GLU A 334 12.19 5.32 33.01
C GLU A 334 11.22 4.20 33.37
N GLN A 335 10.90 4.03 34.66
CA GLN A 335 9.92 3.06 35.12
C GLN A 335 8.53 3.38 34.55
N ASP A 336 8.18 4.66 34.50
CA ASP A 336 6.90 5.09 33.94
C ASP A 336 6.79 4.85 32.43
N ASP A 337 7.85 5.17 31.69
CA ASP A 337 7.91 4.95 30.25
C ASP A 337 7.90 3.46 29.91
N ALA A 338 8.62 2.63 30.67
CA ALA A 338 8.61 1.18 30.51
C ALA A 338 7.24 0.57 30.86
N TYR A 339 6.56 1.12 31.89
CA TYR A 339 5.21 0.68 32.27
C TYR A 339 4.18 1.01 31.18
N PHE A 340 4.24 2.22 30.62
CA PHE A 340 3.42 2.61 29.47
C PHE A 340 3.72 1.75 28.24
N ASP A 341 5.00 1.45 27.97
CA ASP A 341 5.38 0.60 26.83
C ASP A 341 4.94 -0.86 27.00
N LEU A 342 4.89 -1.39 28.22
CA LEU A 342 4.30 -2.69 28.53
C LEU A 342 2.80 -2.72 28.19
N ALA A 343 2.06 -1.66 28.52
CA ALA A 343 0.66 -1.54 28.15
C ALA A 343 0.47 -1.57 26.62
N LEU A 344 1.34 -0.88 25.88
CA LEU A 344 1.33 -0.88 24.42
C LEU A 344 1.73 -2.24 23.82
N ALA A 345 2.69 -2.95 24.41
CA ALA A 345 3.05 -4.30 23.99
C ALA A 345 1.85 -5.27 24.15
N LEU A 346 1.10 -5.19 25.25
CA LEU A 346 -0.13 -5.96 25.46
C LEU A 346 -1.23 -5.60 24.45
N LEU A 347 -1.40 -4.31 24.12
CA LEU A 347 -2.32 -3.84 23.08
C LEU A 347 -1.98 -4.44 21.71
N GLY A 348 -0.70 -4.65 21.41
CA GLY A 348 -0.24 -5.27 20.16
C GLY A 348 -0.84 -6.65 19.88
N TRP A 349 -1.25 -7.37 20.93
CA TRP A 349 -1.85 -8.70 20.79
C TRP A 349 -3.27 -8.69 20.21
N VAL A 350 -3.97 -7.55 20.21
CA VAL A 350 -5.31 -7.42 19.63
C VAL A 350 -5.25 -7.74 18.12
N PRO A 351 -5.89 -8.83 17.64
CA PRO A 351 -5.76 -9.25 16.25
C PRO A 351 -6.30 -8.20 15.28
N GLY A 352 -5.52 -7.87 14.24
CA GLY A 352 -5.80 -6.78 13.31
C GLY A 352 -5.21 -5.47 13.83
N PRO A 353 -6.02 -4.51 14.31
CA PRO A 353 -5.56 -3.15 14.51
C PRO A 353 -4.64 -2.93 15.72
N GLY A 354 -4.43 -3.94 16.58
CA GLY A 354 -3.59 -3.80 17.78
C GLY A 354 -2.16 -3.38 17.47
N HIS A 355 -1.58 -3.93 16.40
CA HIS A 355 -0.23 -3.59 15.96
C HIS A 355 -0.12 -2.14 15.48
N GLY A 356 -0.99 -1.73 14.54
CA GLY A 356 -1.06 -0.35 14.07
C GLY A 356 -1.33 0.66 15.19
N LEU A 357 -2.29 0.37 16.09
CA LEU A 357 -2.62 1.20 17.25
C LEU A 357 -1.40 1.43 18.15
N LYS A 358 -0.72 0.34 18.54
CA LYS A 358 0.50 0.38 19.35
C LYS A 358 1.56 1.28 18.72
N ARG A 359 1.79 1.16 17.41
CA ARG A 359 2.77 2.00 16.69
C ARG A 359 2.39 3.47 16.68
N VAL A 360 1.11 3.78 16.42
CA VAL A 360 0.59 5.16 16.47
C VAL A 360 0.78 5.77 17.86
N LEU A 361 0.43 5.03 18.92
CA LEU A 361 0.57 5.52 20.29
C LEU A 361 2.05 5.70 20.69
N ARG A 362 2.95 4.79 20.28
CA ARG A 362 4.41 4.96 20.45
C ARG A 362 4.91 6.21 19.73
N LEU A 363 4.48 6.43 18.48
CA LEU A 363 4.87 7.58 17.66
C LEU A 363 4.47 8.89 18.34
N VAL A 364 3.20 9.03 18.71
CA VAL A 364 2.70 10.25 19.35
C VAL A 364 3.33 10.45 20.72
N ASN A 365 3.54 9.38 21.50
CA ASN A 365 4.18 9.47 22.81
C ASN A 365 5.62 10.00 22.74
N ARG A 366 6.37 9.65 21.68
CA ARG A 366 7.77 10.07 21.49
C ARG A 366 7.91 11.55 21.15
N ASP A 367 7.01 12.09 20.32
CA ASP A 367 6.97 13.52 20.00
C ASP A 367 5.53 14.04 19.91
N PRO A 368 4.89 14.28 21.07
CA PRO A 368 3.51 14.76 21.12
C PRO A 368 3.30 16.09 20.39
N GLN A 369 4.32 16.96 20.39
CA GLN A 369 4.20 18.29 19.80
C GLN A 369 4.07 18.22 18.28
N LYS A 370 4.73 17.24 17.65
CA LYS A 370 4.70 17.04 16.21
C LYS A 370 3.51 16.21 15.73
N HIS A 371 3.11 15.20 16.50
CA HIS A 371 2.21 14.16 15.99
C HIS A 371 0.81 14.14 16.63
N ALA A 372 0.58 14.83 17.76
CA ALA A 372 -0.74 14.79 18.42
C ALA A 372 -1.87 15.35 17.54
N GLU A 373 -1.61 16.34 16.68
CA GLU A 373 -2.58 16.90 15.73
C GLU A 373 -3.05 15.88 14.68
N GLN A 374 -2.21 14.88 14.37
CA GLN A 374 -2.43 13.87 13.34
C GLN A 374 -3.05 12.58 13.89
N LEU A 375 -3.30 12.50 15.21
CA LEU A 375 -3.67 11.26 15.89
C LEU A 375 -4.86 10.55 15.22
N TYR A 376 -5.99 11.22 14.97
CA TYR A 376 -7.13 10.56 14.33
C TYR A 376 -6.87 10.19 12.87
N ASP A 377 -6.06 10.95 12.11
CA ASP A 377 -5.74 10.58 10.74
C ASP A 377 -4.90 9.29 10.72
N LEU A 378 -3.98 9.16 11.66
CA LEU A 378 -3.22 7.93 11.88
C LEU A 378 -4.13 6.77 12.31
N LEU A 379 -5.09 7.01 13.20
CA LEU A 379 -6.05 5.97 13.60
C LEU A 379 -6.98 5.55 12.44
N ARG A 380 -7.41 6.48 11.59
CA ARG A 380 -8.16 6.19 10.36
C ARG A 380 -7.34 5.34 9.39
N HIS A 381 -6.04 5.60 9.29
CA HIS A 381 -5.14 4.79 8.48
C HIS A 381 -5.07 3.34 8.98
N VAL A 382 -4.97 3.13 10.31
CA VAL A 382 -5.05 1.78 10.90
C VAL A 382 -6.37 1.09 10.56
N LEU A 383 -7.50 1.80 10.66
CA LEU A 383 -8.81 1.28 10.28
C LEU A 383 -8.88 0.89 8.80
N LEU A 384 -8.32 1.72 7.92
CA LEU A 384 -8.28 1.47 6.48
C LEU A 384 -7.48 0.21 6.14
N ASN A 385 -6.28 0.06 6.69
CA ASN A 385 -5.42 -1.09 6.45
C ASN A 385 -6.06 -2.39 6.95
N CYS A 386 -6.72 -2.32 8.12
CA CYS A 386 -7.46 -3.44 8.69
C CYS A 386 -8.83 -3.68 8.02
N LYS A 387 -9.24 -2.82 7.07
CA LYS A 387 -10.57 -2.84 6.41
C LYS A 387 -11.72 -2.81 7.42
N LEU A 388 -11.53 -2.12 8.53
CA LEU A 388 -12.52 -1.99 9.61
C LEU A 388 -13.43 -0.78 9.36
N LYS A 389 -14.73 -1.04 9.42
CA LYS A 389 -15.77 0.00 9.31
C LYS A 389 -16.26 0.37 10.70
N THR A 390 -15.57 1.30 11.34
CA THR A 390 -15.90 1.85 12.68
C THR A 390 -15.20 3.21 12.84
N SER A 391 -15.34 3.86 14.00
CA SER A 391 -14.66 5.13 14.30
C SER A 391 -13.35 4.92 15.07
N PRO A 392 -12.39 5.86 14.99
CA PRO A 392 -11.19 5.88 15.85
C PRO A 392 -11.51 5.77 17.34
N ASP A 393 -12.56 6.44 17.83
CA ASP A 393 -12.99 6.33 19.23
C ASP A 393 -13.44 4.93 19.59
N ALA A 394 -14.29 4.30 18.76
CA ALA A 394 -14.75 2.93 19.00
C ALA A 394 -13.60 1.92 18.91
N LEU A 395 -12.63 2.18 18.03
CA LEU A 395 -11.41 1.40 17.95
C LEU A 395 -10.59 1.48 19.25
N LEU A 396 -10.36 2.68 19.77
CA LEU A 396 -9.63 2.90 21.01
C LEU A 396 -10.36 2.29 22.21
N GLU A 397 -11.66 2.57 22.35
CA GLU A 397 -12.49 2.12 23.47
C GLU A 397 -12.53 0.58 23.59
N GLU A 398 -12.77 -0.11 22.48
CA GLU A 398 -12.85 -1.57 22.49
C GLU A 398 -11.45 -2.24 22.57
N SER A 399 -10.40 -1.61 22.01
CA SER A 399 -9.05 -2.19 22.05
C SER A 399 -8.36 -2.01 23.40
N LEU A 400 -8.66 -0.91 24.11
CA LEU A 400 -8.12 -0.58 25.43
C LEU A 400 -9.00 -1.08 26.59
N ASN A 401 -9.99 -1.95 26.32
CA ASN A 401 -10.86 -2.49 27.35
C ASN A 401 -10.09 -3.43 28.30
N ALA A 402 -9.79 -2.95 29.51
CA ALA A 402 -9.05 -3.69 30.53
C ALA A 402 -9.75 -5.00 30.96
N GLU A 403 -11.09 -5.02 31.06
CA GLU A 403 -11.82 -6.23 31.45
C GLU A 403 -11.63 -7.36 30.41
N VAL A 404 -11.71 -7.00 29.13
CA VAL A 404 -11.53 -7.94 28.01
C VAL A 404 -10.08 -8.42 27.92
N LEU A 405 -9.12 -7.50 27.99
CA LEU A 405 -7.69 -7.85 27.95
C LEU A 405 -7.29 -8.74 29.14
N ARG A 406 -7.82 -8.48 30.33
CA ARG A 406 -7.59 -9.31 31.53
C ARG A 406 -8.13 -10.72 31.33
N ALA A 407 -9.32 -10.87 30.76
CA ALA A 407 -9.91 -12.18 30.47
C ALA A 407 -9.10 -12.98 29.44
N GLU A 408 -8.37 -12.29 28.56
CA GLU A 408 -7.59 -12.90 27.48
C GLU A 408 -6.10 -13.06 27.80
N LEU A 409 -5.61 -12.50 28.92
CA LEU A 409 -4.20 -12.53 29.32
C LEU A 409 -3.62 -13.96 29.41
N ALA A 410 -4.44 -14.94 29.81
CA ALA A 410 -4.02 -16.34 29.83
C ALA A 410 -3.62 -16.86 28.43
N GLN A 411 -4.22 -16.34 27.36
CA GLN A 411 -3.82 -16.66 25.98
C GLN A 411 -2.48 -16.02 25.63
N ILE A 412 -2.25 -14.77 26.04
CA ILE A 412 -0.95 -14.10 25.86
C ILE A 412 0.15 -14.89 26.56
N ILE A 413 -0.03 -15.21 27.85
CA ILE A 413 0.94 -16.00 28.63
C ILE A 413 1.21 -17.36 27.97
N MET A 414 0.16 -18.02 27.45
CA MET A 414 0.32 -19.30 26.76
C MET A 414 1.15 -19.18 25.48
N ALA A 415 0.92 -18.14 24.66
CA ALA A 415 1.70 -17.88 23.45
C ALA A 415 3.16 -17.51 23.79
N VAL A 416 3.36 -16.65 24.79
CA VAL A 416 4.70 -16.23 25.24
C VAL A 416 5.52 -17.43 25.68
N ARG A 417 4.96 -18.30 26.55
CA ARG A 417 5.62 -19.53 27.04
C ARG A 417 6.04 -20.48 25.93
N ALA A 418 5.29 -20.51 24.83
CA ALA A 418 5.57 -21.39 23.69
C ALA A 418 6.55 -20.79 22.66
N SER A 419 6.93 -19.52 22.81
CA SER A 419 7.72 -18.80 21.82
C SER A 419 9.22 -19.11 21.88
N ALA A 420 9.90 -18.97 20.74
CA ALA A 420 11.36 -19.07 20.70
C ALA A 420 12.04 -17.94 21.51
N ALA A 421 11.52 -16.71 21.45
CA ALA A 421 12.07 -15.56 22.17
C ALA A 421 12.09 -15.78 23.69
N PHE A 422 11.00 -16.31 24.26
CA PHE A 422 10.94 -16.65 25.68
C PHE A 422 11.87 -17.83 26.03
N LEU A 423 11.85 -18.88 25.21
CA LEU A 423 12.65 -20.08 25.46
C LEU A 423 14.17 -19.85 25.33
N ALA A 424 14.59 -18.79 24.64
CA ALA A 424 15.99 -18.38 24.53
C ALA A 424 16.52 -17.70 25.81
N LEU A 425 15.64 -17.21 26.69
CA LEU A 425 16.02 -16.59 27.96
C LEU A 425 16.52 -17.62 28.98
N ASP A 426 17.38 -17.19 29.91
CA ASP A 426 17.75 -17.99 31.09
C ASP A 426 16.58 -18.16 32.09
N GLU A 427 16.69 -19.13 32.99
CA GLU A 427 15.62 -19.47 33.94
C GLU A 427 15.17 -18.29 34.82
N GLN A 428 16.09 -17.38 35.18
CA GLN A 428 15.78 -16.22 36.00
C GLN A 428 14.94 -15.21 35.21
N ARG A 429 15.33 -14.91 33.96
CA ARG A 429 14.58 -14.02 33.07
C ARG A 429 13.24 -14.62 32.64
N GLN A 430 13.17 -15.94 32.41
CA GLN A 430 11.90 -16.62 32.17
C GLN A 430 10.94 -16.47 33.35
N ALA A 431 11.43 -16.64 34.59
CA ALA A 431 10.61 -16.45 35.79
C ALA A 431 10.13 -15.00 35.95
N LEU A 432 11.00 -14.02 35.66
CA LEU A 432 10.66 -12.60 35.66
C LEU A 432 9.54 -12.29 34.65
N VAL A 433 9.72 -12.68 33.38
CA VAL A 433 8.71 -12.44 32.32
C VAL A 433 7.35 -13.01 32.70
N LEU A 434 7.30 -14.22 33.25
CA LEU A 434 6.03 -14.83 33.66
C LEU A 434 5.41 -14.16 34.88
N SER A 435 6.23 -13.85 35.90
CA SER A 435 5.79 -13.12 37.10
C SER A 435 5.16 -11.78 36.72
N ASP A 436 5.84 -11.01 35.88
CA ASP A 436 5.44 -9.64 35.58
C ASP A 436 4.27 -9.60 34.59
N LEU A 437 4.16 -10.57 33.67
CA LEU A 437 2.94 -10.76 32.88
C LEU A 437 1.73 -11.11 33.75
N GLU A 438 1.91 -11.96 34.76
CA GLU A 438 0.84 -12.31 35.70
C GLU A 438 0.44 -11.08 36.53
N GLN A 439 1.40 -10.30 37.02
CA GLN A 439 1.15 -9.04 37.75
C GLN A 439 0.51 -7.96 36.87
N ALA A 440 0.89 -7.85 35.60
CA ALA A 440 0.27 -6.90 34.66
C ALA A 440 -1.24 -7.15 34.52
N GLY A 441 -1.72 -8.39 34.70
CA GLY A 441 -3.14 -8.70 34.74
C GLY A 441 -3.88 -8.16 35.96
N GLU A 442 -3.20 -8.12 37.11
CA GLU A 442 -3.74 -7.53 38.35
C GLU A 442 -3.78 -6.00 38.25
N HIS A 443 -2.82 -5.42 37.55
CA HIS A 443 -2.64 -3.97 37.38
C HIS A 443 -3.14 -3.41 36.04
N LEU A 444 -3.97 -4.16 35.34
CA LEU A 444 -4.33 -3.81 33.97
C LEU A 444 -5.17 -2.52 33.89
N ASP A 445 -5.98 -2.22 34.90
CA ASP A 445 -6.71 -0.96 34.99
C ASP A 445 -5.71 0.21 35.10
N ASP A 446 -4.66 0.07 35.90
CA ASP A 446 -3.60 1.09 36.08
C ASP A 446 -2.80 1.28 34.77
N LEU A 447 -2.52 0.20 34.03
CA LEU A 447 -1.84 0.25 32.72
C LEU A 447 -2.67 1.02 31.68
N ILE A 448 -3.98 0.74 31.61
CA ILE A 448 -4.89 1.43 30.68
C ILE A 448 -5.12 2.88 31.11
N GLU A 449 -5.28 3.15 32.41
CA GLU A 449 -5.38 4.51 32.93
C GLU A 449 -4.16 5.34 32.54
N ARG A 450 -2.96 4.74 32.57
CA ARG A 450 -1.74 5.40 32.12
C ARG A 450 -1.75 5.73 30.63
N ILE A 451 -2.34 4.85 29.80
CA ILE A 451 -2.56 5.15 28.39
C ILE A 451 -3.51 6.34 28.25
N ASP A 452 -4.66 6.32 28.94
CA ASP A 452 -5.65 7.38 28.88
C ASP A 452 -5.10 8.74 29.34
N GLU A 453 -4.31 8.77 30.42
CA GLU A 453 -3.65 9.99 30.90
C GLU A 453 -2.76 10.64 29.84
N ARG A 454 -2.00 9.83 29.08
CA ARG A 454 -1.13 10.32 27.99
C ARG A 454 -1.93 10.65 26.73
N LEU A 455 -2.99 9.89 26.43
CA LEU A 455 -3.84 10.07 25.26
C LEU A 455 -4.73 11.32 25.34
N MET A 456 -5.25 11.66 26.52
CA MET A 456 -6.22 12.74 26.73
C MET A 456 -5.74 14.12 26.26
N PRO A 457 -4.49 14.56 26.56
CA PRO A 457 -3.93 15.77 25.98
C PRO A 457 -3.86 15.74 24.45
N TRP A 458 -3.51 14.59 23.85
CA TRP A 458 -3.39 14.46 22.39
C TRP A 458 -4.75 14.56 21.70
N LEU A 459 -5.77 13.89 22.25
CA LEU A 459 -7.15 14.02 21.79
C LEU A 459 -7.68 15.46 21.90
N ALA A 460 -7.26 16.20 22.94
CA ALA A 460 -7.67 17.58 23.14
C ALA A 460 -7.10 18.53 22.08
N VAL A 461 -5.87 18.28 21.61
CA VAL A 461 -5.23 19.08 20.55
C VAL A 461 -6.06 19.02 19.26
N GLN A 462 -6.49 17.84 18.84
CA GLN A 462 -7.28 17.68 17.62
C GLN A 462 -8.74 18.17 17.74
N ARG A 463 -9.34 18.06 18.93
CA ARG A 463 -10.69 18.60 19.19
C ARG A 463 -10.77 20.13 19.08
N ASN A 464 -9.64 20.83 19.19
CA ASN A 464 -9.58 22.29 19.08
C ASN A 464 -9.41 22.80 17.64
N SER A 465 -9.18 21.91 16.66
CA SER A 465 -8.91 22.28 15.26
C SER A 465 -10.15 22.74 14.47
N SER A 466 -11.35 22.66 15.04
CA SER A 466 -12.60 23.18 14.44
C SER A 466 -13.21 24.37 15.20
N ALA A 467 -12.53 24.90 16.23
CA ALA A 467 -13.05 25.98 17.07
C ALA A 467 -12.12 27.18 17.26
N GLU A 468 -10.88 27.17 16.75
CA GLU A 468 -10.03 28.35 16.74
C GLU A 468 -10.25 29.22 15.49
N ALA A 469 -10.98 30.31 15.67
CA ALA A 469 -10.85 31.48 14.83
C ALA A 469 -9.38 31.89 14.76
N SER A 470 -8.85 32.04 13.55
CA SER A 470 -7.45 32.44 13.32
C SER A 470 -7.05 33.64 14.19
N GLY A 471 -5.99 33.48 14.98
CA GLY A 471 -5.17 34.61 15.40
C GLY A 471 -4.55 34.52 16.78
N SER A 472 -3.24 34.23 16.82
CA SER A 472 -2.36 34.87 17.80
C SER A 472 -1.09 35.35 17.11
N SER A 473 -1.15 36.58 16.57
CA SER A 473 -0.02 37.48 16.64
C SER A 473 -0.52 38.82 17.17
N LEU A 474 0.03 39.19 18.33
CA LEU A 474 -0.14 40.46 19.03
C LEU A 474 -0.31 41.64 18.06
N ARG A 475 -1.54 42.17 17.95
CA ARG A 475 -1.77 43.54 17.46
C ARG A 475 -2.76 44.26 18.34
N THR A 476 -2.23 45.25 19.03
CA THR A 476 -2.93 46.35 19.69
C THR A 476 -3.99 46.96 18.74
N PRO A 477 -5.16 47.41 19.23
CA PRO A 477 -6.23 47.88 18.35
C PRO A 477 -5.79 49.12 17.57
N ALA A 478 -5.68 49.01 16.24
CA ALA A 478 -5.50 50.17 15.38
C ALA A 478 -6.83 50.96 15.32
N GLN A 479 -6.90 52.07 16.06
CA GLN A 479 -7.88 53.12 15.81
C GLN A 479 -7.51 53.84 14.51
N THR A 480 -8.10 53.43 13.39
CA THR A 480 -8.06 54.22 12.15
C THR A 480 -9.43 54.26 11.50
N SER A 481 -9.91 55.48 11.27
CA SER A 481 -11.17 55.81 10.61
C SER A 481 -11.15 55.44 9.12
N LYS A 482 -12.29 54.91 8.62
CA LYS A 482 -12.52 54.58 7.20
C LYS A 482 -12.25 55.79 6.28
N PRO A 483 -11.50 55.64 5.17
CA PRO A 483 -11.53 56.63 4.10
C PRO A 483 -12.81 56.46 3.26
N GLN A 484 -13.53 57.57 3.09
CA GLN A 484 -14.68 57.69 2.20
C GLN A 484 -14.23 57.67 0.73
N SER A 485 -14.83 56.83 -0.10
CA SER A 485 -14.81 57.01 -1.55
C SER A 485 -16.24 57.23 -2.07
N ARG A 486 -16.42 58.42 -2.65
CA ARG A 486 -17.59 58.97 -3.34
C ARG A 486 -18.37 57.96 -4.18
N ARG A 487 -19.69 57.87 -3.92
CA ARG A 487 -20.69 57.50 -4.92
C ARG A 487 -20.82 58.63 -5.95
N VAL A 488 -20.99 58.24 -7.22
CA VAL A 488 -21.65 59.07 -8.23
C VAL A 488 -23.11 58.68 -8.21
N ASP A 489 -23.97 59.64 -7.88
CA ASP A 489 -25.42 59.49 -7.79
C ASP A 489 -26.08 59.53 -9.18
N SER A 490 -27.07 58.67 -9.36
CA SER A 490 -28.24 58.97 -10.19
C SER A 490 -29.50 58.34 -9.57
N LEU A 491 -30.11 59.14 -8.67
CA LEU A 491 -31.54 59.43 -8.48
C LEU A 491 -32.61 58.40 -8.89
N ARG A 492 -33.34 57.89 -7.89
CA ARG A 492 -34.80 58.12 -7.64
C ARG A 492 -35.23 57.43 -6.33
N GLU A 493 -35.56 58.21 -5.29
CA GLU A 493 -36.93 58.43 -4.73
C GLU A 493 -37.47 57.19 -3.97
N HIS A 494 -37.84 57.17 -2.68
CA HIS A 494 -38.18 58.14 -1.61
C HIS A 494 -37.82 57.46 -0.25
N GLY A 495 -37.19 58.14 0.73
CA GLY A 495 -37.86 58.95 1.76
C GLY A 495 -38.08 58.17 3.08
N THR A 496 -37.08 58.07 3.99
CA THR A 496 -36.92 58.82 5.28
C THR A 496 -37.88 58.39 6.41
N VAL A 497 -37.55 58.18 7.70
CA VAL A 497 -36.42 58.52 8.62
C VAL A 497 -36.73 57.74 9.94
N SER A 498 -35.86 56.86 10.46
CA SER A 498 -34.77 57.05 11.45
C SER A 498 -35.13 57.74 12.77
N THR A 499 -34.85 57.10 13.91
CA THR A 499 -34.16 57.67 15.10
C THR A 499 -33.87 56.59 16.14
N HIS A 500 -32.58 56.33 16.42
CA HIS A 500 -32.09 55.74 17.68
C HIS A 500 -32.00 56.82 18.77
N PRO A 501 -31.92 56.46 20.07
CA PRO A 501 -30.61 56.40 20.76
C PRO A 501 -30.50 55.17 21.70
N ALA A 502 -29.39 54.44 21.72
CA ALA A 502 -28.13 54.66 22.47
C ALA A 502 -28.15 54.22 23.94
N ALA A 503 -27.39 53.14 24.20
CA ALA A 503 -26.55 52.78 25.36
C ALA A 503 -26.95 53.18 26.78
N THR A 504 -26.95 52.19 27.69
CA THR A 504 -26.29 52.27 29.01
C THR A 504 -26.09 50.91 29.68
N ASP A 505 -24.91 50.81 30.30
CA ASP A 505 -24.53 50.09 31.52
C ASP A 505 -24.47 48.56 31.61
N ALA A 506 -23.24 48.13 31.89
CA ALA A 506 -22.91 46.91 32.59
C ALA A 506 -23.61 46.86 33.96
N GLY A 507 -24.33 45.77 34.22
CA GLY A 507 -24.90 45.47 35.52
C GLY A 507 -25.01 43.96 35.71
N LYS A 508 -24.15 43.41 36.56
CA LYS A 508 -24.20 42.03 37.06
C LYS A 508 -25.62 41.62 37.45
N LEU A 509 -26.16 40.55 36.87
CA LEU A 509 -27.29 39.81 37.45
C LEU A 509 -27.09 38.30 37.25
N SER A 510 -26.72 37.66 38.36
CA SER A 510 -27.42 36.55 39.01
C SER A 510 -27.82 35.31 38.22
N ARG A 511 -27.42 34.14 38.77
CA ARG A 511 -28.10 32.84 38.63
C ARG A 511 -29.61 33.01 38.85
N GLU A 512 -30.38 33.12 37.77
CA GLU A 512 -31.83 32.96 37.79
C GLU A 512 -32.22 31.90 36.75
N GLN A 513 -32.51 30.71 37.28
CA GLN A 513 -33.57 29.79 36.87
C GLN A 513 -34.00 29.89 35.40
N ILE A 514 -33.30 29.20 34.51
CA ILE A 514 -33.86 28.81 33.23
C ILE A 514 -34.84 27.66 33.48
N ASN A 515 -36.10 27.96 33.22
CA ASN A 515 -37.23 27.04 33.22
C ASN A 515 -36.98 25.95 32.14
N PRO A 516 -36.88 24.64 32.46
CA PRO A 516 -36.38 23.62 31.52
C PRO A 516 -37.37 23.22 30.40
N ALA A 517 -38.47 23.97 30.21
CA ALA A 517 -39.58 23.54 29.34
C ALA A 517 -39.91 24.48 28.16
N ALA A 518 -39.05 25.44 27.78
CA ALA A 518 -39.42 26.38 26.70
C ALA A 518 -38.27 26.94 25.84
N THR A 519 -37.14 26.26 25.77
CA THR A 519 -36.11 26.50 24.74
C THR A 519 -35.72 25.15 24.18
N SER A 520 -36.10 24.88 22.92
CA SER A 520 -35.60 23.70 22.21
C SER A 520 -34.10 23.90 22.06
N ASN A 521 -33.32 23.22 22.90
CA ASN A 521 -31.89 23.16 22.72
C ASN A 521 -31.64 22.49 21.38
N TRP A 522 -30.78 23.09 20.58
CA TRP A 522 -30.47 22.59 19.25
C TRP A 522 -28.96 22.58 19.07
N LEU A 523 -28.49 21.64 18.26
CA LEU A 523 -27.10 21.50 17.87
C LEU A 523 -27.04 21.51 16.35
N GLU A 524 -26.23 22.40 15.79
CA GLU A 524 -25.97 22.42 14.35
C GLU A 524 -24.59 21.85 14.08
N LEU A 525 -24.55 20.99 13.08
CA LEU A 525 -23.39 20.26 12.65
C LEU A 525 -23.06 20.68 11.22
N SER A 526 -21.79 20.97 10.96
CA SER A 526 -21.27 21.37 9.66
C SER A 526 -19.93 20.71 9.45
N LEU A 527 -19.73 20.10 8.28
CA LEU A 527 -18.44 19.56 7.86
C LEU A 527 -18.04 20.20 6.54
N ASP A 528 -16.88 20.85 6.53
CA ASP A 528 -16.30 21.52 5.36
C ASP A 528 -14.97 20.84 4.98
N ASP A 529 -14.64 20.83 3.69
CA ASP A 529 -13.36 20.35 3.18
C ASP A 529 -12.23 21.38 3.37
N GLY A 530 -10.98 21.01 3.03
CA GLY A 530 -9.82 21.90 3.10
C GLY A 530 -9.88 23.15 2.20
N LYS A 531 -10.91 23.27 1.35
CA LYS A 531 -11.22 24.42 0.49
C LYS A 531 -12.49 25.16 0.94
N LEU A 532 -13.01 24.87 2.13
CA LEU A 532 -14.25 25.43 2.72
C LEU A 532 -15.52 25.08 1.94
N GLY A 533 -15.50 23.98 1.17
CA GLY A 533 -16.69 23.40 0.55
C GLY A 533 -17.34 22.38 1.48
N GLY A 534 -18.64 22.52 1.79
CA GLY A 534 -19.35 21.59 2.65
C GLY A 534 -19.32 20.16 2.10
N VAL A 535 -19.04 19.17 2.96
CA VAL A 535 -18.87 17.74 2.61
C VAL A 535 -20.23 17.04 2.60
N PRO A 536 -20.85 16.84 1.42
CA PRO A 536 -22.22 16.37 1.33
C PRO A 536 -22.34 14.89 1.73
N GLY A 537 -23.40 14.54 2.45
CA GLY A 537 -23.70 13.14 2.74
C GLY A 537 -22.73 12.45 3.72
N ALA A 538 -21.82 13.18 4.36
CA ALA A 538 -20.97 12.62 5.40
C ALA A 538 -21.82 12.07 6.55
N ALA A 539 -21.49 10.86 7.02
CA ALA A 539 -22.13 10.31 8.21
C ALA A 539 -21.79 11.18 9.43
N TYR A 540 -22.73 11.30 10.35
CA TYR A 540 -22.46 11.89 11.67
C TYR A 540 -22.97 11.00 12.78
N LYS A 541 -22.29 11.08 13.93
CA LYS A 541 -22.75 10.51 15.20
C LYS A 541 -22.53 11.54 16.30
N VAL A 542 -23.54 11.74 17.14
CA VAL A 542 -23.45 12.60 18.32
C VAL A 542 -23.77 11.78 19.55
N ILE A 543 -22.87 11.77 20.51
CA ILE A 543 -23.10 11.19 21.85
C ILE A 543 -23.29 12.34 22.82
N PHE A 544 -24.47 12.45 23.43
CA PHE A 544 -24.82 13.50 24.37
C PHE A 544 -24.38 13.16 25.79
N ALA A 545 -24.30 14.17 26.66
CA ALA A 545 -23.89 14.02 28.06
C ALA A 545 -24.73 13.04 28.88
N ASP A 546 -25.98 12.79 28.48
CA ASP A 546 -26.88 11.83 29.12
C ASP A 546 -26.76 10.41 28.56
N GLY A 547 -25.83 10.18 27.63
CA GLY A 547 -25.59 8.91 26.95
C GLY A 547 -26.52 8.65 25.75
N SER A 548 -27.47 9.54 25.45
CA SER A 548 -28.28 9.41 24.24
C SER A 548 -27.45 9.66 22.98
N ILE A 549 -27.85 9.04 21.87
CA ILE A 549 -27.11 9.05 20.61
C ILE A 549 -28.00 9.57 19.47
N ALA A 550 -27.47 10.47 18.64
CA ALA A 550 -28.08 10.87 17.37
C ALA A 550 -27.14 10.54 16.20
N GLU A 551 -27.65 9.85 15.18
CA GLU A 551 -26.88 9.43 14.01
C GLU A 551 -27.64 9.76 12.71
N GLY A 552 -26.91 10.00 11.63
CA GLY A 552 -27.50 10.31 10.33
C GLY A 552 -26.45 10.71 9.28
N HIS A 553 -26.89 11.40 8.23
CA HIS A 553 -26.01 11.94 7.19
C HIS A 553 -26.26 13.44 7.03
N LEU A 554 -25.19 14.19 6.76
CA LEU A 554 -25.26 15.62 6.45
C LEU A 554 -26.02 15.83 5.13
N ASN A 555 -26.65 16.99 4.98
CA ASN A 555 -27.36 17.34 3.75
C ASN A 555 -26.39 17.64 2.59
N ASN A 556 -26.94 18.02 1.43
CA ASN A 556 -26.16 18.30 0.21
C ASN A 556 -25.18 19.49 0.33
N LEU A 557 -25.26 20.25 1.42
CA LEU A 557 -24.39 21.38 1.74
C LEU A 557 -23.43 21.05 2.89
N GLY A 558 -23.38 19.80 3.38
CA GLY A 558 -22.53 19.42 4.51
C GLY A 558 -23.06 19.87 5.87
N HIS A 559 -24.37 20.14 6.00
CA HIS A 559 -24.97 20.62 7.24
C HIS A 559 -26.07 19.70 7.79
N ILE A 560 -26.29 19.71 9.10
CA ILE A 560 -27.54 19.25 9.72
C ILE A 560 -27.84 19.98 11.02
N ARG A 561 -29.13 20.10 11.36
CA ARG A 561 -29.61 20.67 12.62
C ARG A 561 -30.36 19.60 13.41
N LEU A 562 -29.95 19.39 14.66
CA LEU A 562 -30.59 18.52 15.63
C LEU A 562 -31.36 19.38 16.62
N ASP A 563 -32.68 19.23 16.69
CA ASP A 563 -33.53 19.93 17.66
C ASP A 563 -33.87 19.01 18.85
N GLY A 564 -34.06 19.57 20.05
CA GLY A 564 -34.41 18.82 21.26
C GLY A 564 -33.24 18.13 21.95
N VAL A 565 -32.02 18.66 21.79
CA VAL A 565 -30.77 18.07 22.30
C VAL A 565 -30.66 18.20 23.83
N PRO A 566 -30.22 17.16 24.57
CA PRO A 566 -29.96 17.23 26.00
C PRO A 566 -28.97 18.35 26.39
N PHE A 567 -29.14 18.92 27.59
CA PHE A 567 -28.22 19.95 28.07
C PHE A 567 -26.92 19.32 28.56
N GLY A 568 -25.78 19.72 27.98
CA GLY A 568 -24.46 19.24 28.36
C GLY A 568 -23.50 19.19 27.17
N PRO A 569 -22.24 18.80 27.38
CA PRO A 569 -21.31 18.55 26.28
C PRO A 569 -21.82 17.42 25.37
N ALA A 570 -21.52 17.52 24.09
CA ALA A 570 -21.81 16.49 23.10
C ALA A 570 -20.51 16.13 22.37
N LYS A 571 -20.27 14.85 22.13
CA LYS A 571 -19.18 14.37 21.28
C LYS A 571 -19.73 14.18 19.87
N VAL A 572 -19.19 14.91 18.89
CA VAL A 572 -19.62 14.86 17.50
C VAL A 572 -18.55 14.18 16.66
N TYR A 573 -18.96 13.22 15.86
CA TYR A 573 -18.15 12.48 14.89
C TYR A 573 -18.68 12.79 13.50
N TYR A 574 -17.78 13.12 12.57
CA TYR A 574 -18.08 13.44 11.18
C TYR A 574 -17.28 12.53 10.26
N GLY A 575 -17.90 12.03 9.20
CA GLY A 575 -17.21 11.17 8.21
C GLY A 575 -16.86 9.77 8.73
N GLU A 576 -16.89 9.54 10.04
CA GLU A 576 -16.64 8.24 10.68
C GLU A 576 -17.80 7.27 10.49
N ASP A 577 -17.49 5.99 10.29
CA ASP A 577 -18.51 4.94 10.23
C ASP A 577 -19.05 4.66 11.66
N PRO A 578 -20.36 4.85 11.92
CA PRO A 578 -20.92 4.75 13.27
C PRO A 578 -21.02 3.32 13.81
N ARG A 579 -20.68 2.31 13.00
CA ARG A 579 -20.74 0.90 13.38
C ARG A 579 -19.86 0.60 14.60
N PRO A 580 -20.34 -0.25 15.54
CA PRO A 580 -19.52 -0.70 16.65
C PRO A 580 -18.34 -1.53 16.13
N TYR A 581 -17.19 -1.38 16.76
CA TYR A 581 -16.03 -2.22 16.46
C TYR A 581 -16.23 -3.61 17.08
N GLN A 582 -16.26 -4.65 16.25
CA GLN A 582 -16.31 -6.03 16.71
C GLN A 582 -14.88 -6.57 16.85
N ARG A 583 -14.28 -6.34 18.01
CA ARG A 583 -12.93 -6.82 18.35
C ARG A 583 -12.88 -8.36 18.30
N GLN A 584 -11.87 -8.89 17.61
CA GLN A 584 -11.61 -10.33 17.63
C GLN A 584 -10.89 -10.72 18.93
N PRO A 585 -11.23 -11.88 19.53
CA PRO A 585 -10.58 -12.30 20.77
C PRO A 585 -9.15 -12.78 20.52
N ILE A 586 -8.25 -12.48 21.45
CA ILE A 586 -6.88 -13.01 21.42
C ILE A 586 -6.92 -14.52 21.64
N LYS A 587 -6.24 -15.26 20.77
CA LYS A 587 -6.09 -16.73 20.87
C LYS A 587 -4.65 -17.10 20.62
N ALA A 588 -4.05 -17.87 21.54
CA ALA A 588 -2.71 -18.39 21.32
C ALA A 588 -2.71 -19.42 20.18
N LEU A 589 -1.72 -19.28 19.30
CA LEU A 589 -1.50 -20.18 18.17
C LEU A 589 -0.32 -21.12 18.47
N GLY A 590 -0.24 -22.20 17.71
CA GLY A 590 0.92 -23.09 17.78
C GLY A 590 2.18 -22.36 17.32
N SER A 591 3.19 -22.30 18.18
CA SER A 591 4.47 -21.66 17.85
C SER A 591 5.47 -22.69 17.32
N SER A 592 6.01 -22.46 16.12
CA SER A 592 7.15 -23.22 15.60
C SER A 592 7.91 -22.40 14.56
N ALA A 593 9.22 -22.62 14.47
CA ALA A 593 10.06 -21.96 13.46
C ALA A 593 9.52 -22.18 12.03
N ALA A 594 9.00 -23.37 11.72
CA ALA A 594 8.44 -23.67 10.40
C ALA A 594 7.21 -22.82 10.05
N LEU A 595 6.35 -22.50 11.03
CA LEU A 595 5.16 -21.66 10.81
C LEU A 595 5.54 -20.18 10.67
N ILE A 596 6.49 -19.71 11.47
CA ILE A 596 7.04 -18.36 11.39
C ILE A 596 7.76 -18.17 10.04
N ASP A 597 8.60 -19.12 9.65
CA ASP A 597 9.30 -19.10 8.37
C ASP A 597 8.34 -19.18 7.18
N ARG A 598 7.22 -19.90 7.31
CA ARG A 598 6.18 -19.93 6.27
C ARG A 598 5.55 -18.56 6.11
N ASP A 599 5.21 -17.90 7.21
CA ASP A 599 4.63 -16.56 7.20
C ASP A 599 5.66 -15.55 6.65
N LEU A 600 6.95 -15.62 7.03
CA LEU A 600 8.05 -14.81 6.46
C LEU A 600 8.20 -15.01 4.94
N ARG A 601 8.23 -16.27 4.48
CA ARG A 601 8.32 -16.59 3.05
C ARG A 601 7.10 -16.09 2.26
N SER A 602 5.91 -16.06 2.88
CA SER A 602 4.71 -15.52 2.24
C SER A 602 4.78 -14.01 1.99
N LEU A 603 5.70 -13.31 2.67
CA LEU A 603 6.01 -11.90 2.46
C LEU A 603 7.23 -11.66 1.55
N GLY A 604 7.80 -12.72 0.99
CA GLY A 604 9.02 -12.62 0.17
C GLY A 604 10.33 -12.59 0.96
N PHE A 605 10.30 -12.73 2.29
CA PHE A 605 11.53 -12.78 3.09
C PHE A 605 12.20 -14.16 3.04
N ILE A 606 13.54 -14.15 3.01
CA ILE A 606 14.41 -15.33 3.13
C ILE A 606 14.76 -15.50 4.62
N PRO A 607 14.17 -16.47 5.34
CA PRO A 607 14.26 -16.49 6.81
C PRO A 607 15.66 -16.71 7.39
N SER A 608 16.62 -17.17 6.58
CA SER A 608 18.02 -17.39 6.96
C SER A 608 18.94 -16.19 6.71
N LYS A 609 18.47 -15.18 5.97
CA LYS A 609 19.23 -13.97 5.61
C LYS A 609 18.70 -12.72 6.32
N LEU A 610 17.59 -12.86 7.04
CA LEU A 610 16.92 -11.80 7.77
C LEU A 610 17.36 -11.83 9.23
N ASP A 611 17.87 -10.70 9.72
CA ASP A 611 17.97 -10.50 11.16
C ASP A 611 16.56 -10.29 11.72
N ARG A 612 16.11 -11.28 12.49
CA ARG A 612 14.75 -11.29 13.04
C ARG A 612 14.61 -10.31 14.20
N ASP A 613 15.66 -10.12 14.98
CA ASP A 613 15.61 -9.25 16.14
C ASP A 613 15.57 -7.79 15.67
N ASP A 614 16.37 -7.44 14.66
CA ASP A 614 16.33 -6.12 14.01
C ASP A 614 14.98 -5.88 13.32
N LEU A 615 14.47 -6.87 12.56
CA LEU A 615 13.14 -6.76 11.96
C LEU A 615 12.06 -6.55 13.02
N TYR A 616 12.10 -7.29 14.12
CA TYR A 616 11.11 -7.17 15.18
C TYR A 616 11.21 -5.84 15.93
N ALA A 617 12.42 -5.40 16.25
CA ALA A 617 12.68 -4.11 16.87
C ALA A 617 12.18 -2.94 15.99
N GLU A 618 12.45 -3.01 14.68
CA GLU A 618 12.00 -2.01 13.70
C GLU A 618 10.48 -2.02 13.57
N THR A 619 9.89 -3.19 13.31
CA THR A 619 8.45 -3.33 13.06
C THR A 619 7.61 -2.95 14.27
N THR A 620 8.06 -3.28 15.49
CA THR A 620 7.37 -2.88 16.73
C THR A 620 7.50 -1.38 17.00
N GLY A 621 8.42 -0.69 16.34
CA GLY A 621 8.73 0.72 16.60
C GLY A 621 9.48 0.93 17.91
N ARG A 622 10.30 -0.03 18.34
CA ARG A 622 11.14 0.06 19.55
C ARG A 622 12.44 0.84 19.33
N ILE A 623 13.01 0.83 18.13
CA ILE A 623 14.32 1.48 17.84
C ILE A 623 14.24 3.02 18.01
N ALA A 624 15.28 3.61 18.64
CA ALA A 624 15.55 5.03 18.82
C ALA A 624 17.08 5.28 18.66
N PRO A 625 17.57 6.49 18.28
CA PRO A 625 16.88 7.78 18.23
C PRO A 625 16.82 8.37 16.80
N TYR A 626 15.78 9.15 16.50
CA TYR A 626 15.70 9.95 15.25
C TYR A 626 16.17 9.21 13.99
N CYS A 627 15.57 8.07 13.73
CA CYS A 627 15.52 7.64 12.36
C CYS A 627 14.51 8.58 11.67
N GLU A 628 14.87 9.19 10.54
CA GLU A 628 13.97 9.88 9.58
C GLU A 628 12.84 8.96 9.04
N LEU A 629 12.52 7.88 9.78
CA LEU A 629 11.81 6.68 9.40
C LEU A 629 10.36 6.64 9.83
N ASN A 630 10.05 7.23 10.98
CA ASN A 630 8.66 7.58 11.26
C ASN A 630 8.19 8.68 10.30
N ALA A 631 9.10 9.37 9.60
CA ALA A 631 8.75 10.24 8.49
C ALA A 631 8.41 9.43 7.22
N LEU A 632 9.00 8.25 6.94
CA LEU A 632 8.62 7.41 5.80
C LEU A 632 7.28 6.69 5.99
N TRP A 633 7.02 6.07 7.15
CA TRP A 633 5.69 5.51 7.44
C TRP A 633 4.63 6.61 7.48
N TRP A 634 4.98 7.81 7.95
CA TRP A 634 4.12 9.00 7.91
C TRP A 634 3.93 9.57 6.50
N GLU A 635 4.97 9.73 5.70
CA GLU A 635 4.93 10.23 4.32
C GLU A 635 4.15 9.26 3.44
N TRP A 636 4.33 7.96 3.66
CA TRP A 636 3.55 6.91 3.02
C TRP A 636 2.08 6.90 3.48
N ALA A 637 1.80 6.95 4.78
CA ALA A 637 0.43 6.98 5.31
C ALA A 637 -0.31 8.28 4.93
N SER A 638 0.41 9.41 4.91
CA SER A 638 -0.08 10.75 4.55
C SER A 638 -0.30 10.90 3.04
N ALA A 639 0.62 10.42 2.20
CA ALA A 639 0.44 10.39 0.73
C ALA A 639 -0.79 9.57 0.33
N ARG A 640 -1.00 8.42 0.98
CA ARG A 640 -2.16 7.54 0.74
C ARG A 640 -3.49 8.14 1.21
N TYR A 641 -3.48 8.95 2.28
CA TYR A 641 -4.69 9.58 2.81
C TYR A 641 -5.03 10.91 2.12
N HIS A 642 -4.03 11.68 1.69
CA HIS A 642 -4.23 12.99 1.07
C HIS A 642 -4.28 13.00 -0.45
N GLY A 643 -4.11 11.86 -1.13
CA GLY A 643 -4.36 11.71 -2.57
C GLY A 643 -3.67 12.80 -3.39
N HIS A 644 -2.35 12.70 -3.50
CA HIS A 644 -1.57 13.48 -4.46
C HIS A 644 -1.27 12.68 -5.71
#